data_AF-A0A7C4MDN6-F1
#
_entry.id   AF-A0A7C4MDN6-F1
#
_cell.length_a   1.000
_cell.length_b   1.000
_cell.length_c   1.000
_cell.angle_alpha   90.00
_cell.angle_beta   90.00
_cell.angle_gamma   90.00
#
_symmetry.space_group_name_H-M   'P 1'
#
loop_
_entity.id
_entity.type
_entity.pdbx_description
1 polymer ?
#
loop_
_entity_poly.entity_id
_entity_poly.type
_entity_poly.pdbx_seq_one_letter_code
_entity_poly.pdbx_strand_id
1 'polypeptide(L)'
;MGKKSPVGEFAARKLIEKRKKFRWSSKRYIKRALRIKERFDPLEGAPQARGIVLEKVGVESKQPNSAIRKCVAPDTCITLDGGILQIKDLSNMWSEAKVLSYNYVHKKVEPTSLIDYFSIKDWEAKELGVYELVTETGRRLVGSGDHPIYTNRGILDLRNVRPGDKVIVLPSEPPAREGGKGLILTEEDILKASPKGSKSDKILSTLKERGLIPLTYDNPNLVKVVRLVGHLFGDGSLSYSKSGQGFEGKIIATGNVEDLNTIRADIESLGFHCSPVYEGFSESVVDNGSRLMLIRGNYHALHCSSIALFTFFKALGVPVGRKSDCAYNVPEWIMEAPLWVQREFLASFFGSELEAPRVKNSTFYPPTFALSKRADLLESGLKFVDDLKVLLEKFDVKVSKIKVVGGVKRANGILTRKILVYIASNINNLMNLYGRIGYEYNSERKAEACYAYQYLRSRMKRIEETRKAYNIALKLRSEGLTISKITEALQRDGYTWVNNGVVQYWLSRSVDVSRLNTTCHFIPFDRWVEENTKGLGSGLVWEKVETVKPIEGSIELYDITTVSGMHNFFANNILTGNCVRVQLIKNNKQITAFLPGDGALNYVDEHDEVHVEGIGGTLGRSMGDIPGVRYKVFKVNGISLQMLVLGRKEKPRR
;
A
#
# COMPACT_ATOMS: atom_id res chain seq x y z
N MET A 1 54.34 29.45 22.62
CA MET A 1 53.87 28.06 22.43
C MET A 1 55.05 27.15 22.15
N GLY A 2 55.33 26.16 23.01
CA GLY A 2 56.49 25.26 22.85
C GLY A 2 56.34 24.31 21.65
N LYS A 3 57.43 24.07 20.91
CA LYS A 3 57.49 23.15 19.77
C LYS A 3 57.12 21.72 20.21
N LYS A 4 56.01 21.14 19.68
CA LYS A 4 55.48 19.78 20.01
C LYS A 4 56.31 18.59 19.47
N SER A 5 57.57 18.80 19.10
CA SER A 5 58.45 17.73 18.62
C SER A 5 59.67 17.61 19.53
N PRO A 6 60.04 16.41 19.99
CA PRO A 6 61.21 16.23 20.84
C PRO A 6 62.46 16.66 20.06
N VAL A 7 63.23 17.59 20.64
CA VAL A 7 64.48 18.11 20.10
C VAL A 7 65.57 17.95 21.17
N GLY A 8 66.73 17.39 20.78
CA GLY A 8 67.85 17.06 21.66
C GLY A 8 68.59 15.80 21.20
N GLU A 9 69.83 15.64 21.64
CA GLU A 9 70.56 14.37 21.51
C GLU A 9 69.76 13.26 22.22
N PHE A 10 69.71 12.05 21.63
CA PHE A 10 68.84 10.91 22.02
C PHE A 10 67.34 10.96 21.61
N ALA A 11 66.86 11.97 20.88
CA ALA A 11 65.46 12.00 20.40
C ALA A 11 65.13 11.03 19.23
N ALA A 12 66.13 10.36 18.65
CA ALA A 12 66.00 9.56 17.44
C ALA A 12 64.95 8.45 17.53
N ARG A 13 64.92 7.69 18.64
CA ARG A 13 63.99 6.57 18.83
C ARG A 13 62.53 7.02 18.86
N LYS A 14 62.24 8.11 19.59
CA LYS A 14 60.92 8.73 19.67
C LYS A 14 60.47 9.29 18.31
N LEU A 15 61.38 9.86 17.52
CA LEU A 15 61.09 10.33 16.17
C LEU A 15 60.77 9.18 15.20
N ILE A 16 61.46 8.03 15.32
CA ILE A 16 61.18 6.83 14.52
C ILE A 16 59.79 6.27 14.81
N GLU A 17 59.40 6.13 16.08
CA GLU A 17 58.06 5.66 16.46
C GLU A 17 56.97 6.62 16.01
N LYS A 18 57.19 7.93 16.19
CA LYS A 18 56.29 8.97 15.71
C LYS A 18 56.13 8.87 14.18
N ARG A 19 57.23 8.70 13.42
CA ARG A 19 57.18 8.46 11.97
C ARG A 19 56.45 7.18 11.60
N LYS A 20 56.59 6.08 12.35
CA LYS A 20 55.82 4.83 12.15
C LYS A 20 54.32 5.06 12.38
N LYS A 21 53.94 5.79 13.43
CA LYS A 21 52.54 6.15 13.72
C LYS A 21 51.94 7.04 12.62
N PHE A 22 52.66 8.10 12.20
CA PHE A 22 52.22 8.97 11.09
C PHE A 22 52.31 8.29 9.70
N ARG A 23 53.04 7.18 9.57
CA ARG A 23 53.03 6.40 8.33
C ARG A 23 51.66 5.76 8.09
N TRP A 24 50.94 5.40 9.16
CA TRP A 24 49.56 4.91 9.09
C TRP A 24 48.52 5.99 8.80
N SER A 25 48.83 7.29 8.91
CA SER A 25 47.95 8.34 8.38
C SER A 25 48.12 8.55 6.87
N SER A 26 49.12 7.95 6.24
CA SER A 26 49.29 7.99 4.78
C SER A 26 48.32 7.03 4.08
N LYS A 27 47.37 7.59 3.32
CA LYS A 27 46.42 6.82 2.49
C LYS A 27 47.13 5.81 1.58
N ARG A 28 48.31 6.14 1.05
CA ARG A 28 49.09 5.26 0.15
C ARG A 28 49.68 4.06 0.89
N TYR A 29 50.15 4.27 2.12
CA TYR A 29 50.69 3.20 2.97
C TYR A 29 49.59 2.25 3.45
N ILE A 30 48.46 2.78 3.91
CA ILE A 30 47.29 1.98 4.35
C ILE A 30 46.81 1.06 3.22
N LYS A 31 46.60 1.62 2.00
CA LYS A 31 46.12 0.86 0.84
C LYS A 31 47.03 -0.33 0.49
N ARG A 32 48.35 -0.15 0.60
CA ARG A 32 49.36 -1.19 0.31
C ARG A 32 49.49 -2.20 1.46
N ALA A 33 49.59 -1.73 2.71
CA ALA A 33 49.82 -2.58 3.87
C ALA A 33 48.63 -3.49 4.19
N LEU A 34 47.40 -3.02 3.96
CA LEU A 34 46.17 -3.78 4.20
C LEU A 34 45.65 -4.53 2.97
N ARG A 35 46.41 -4.56 1.86
CA ARG A 35 45.99 -5.23 0.59
C ARG A 35 44.56 -4.84 0.17
N ILE A 36 44.16 -3.59 0.43
CA ILE A 36 42.79 -3.11 0.22
C ILE A 36 42.39 -3.27 -1.25
N LYS A 37 43.33 -3.10 -2.18
CA LYS A 37 43.04 -3.24 -3.60
C LYS A 37 42.62 -4.68 -3.96
N GLU A 38 43.33 -5.69 -3.46
CA GLU A 38 43.00 -7.10 -3.71
C GLU A 38 41.73 -7.54 -2.97
N ARG A 39 41.52 -7.05 -1.75
CA ARG A 39 40.35 -7.39 -0.91
C ARG A 39 39.03 -6.79 -1.42
N PHE A 40 39.07 -5.61 -2.05
CA PHE A 40 37.91 -4.89 -2.56
C PHE A 40 37.74 -4.97 -4.09
N ASP A 41 38.64 -5.67 -4.80
CA ASP A 41 38.47 -5.98 -6.22
C ASP A 41 37.53 -7.20 -6.38
N PRO A 42 36.38 -7.05 -7.06
CA PRO A 42 35.49 -8.16 -7.39
C PRO A 42 36.14 -9.34 -8.11
N LEU A 43 37.22 -9.11 -8.88
CA LEU A 43 37.97 -10.16 -9.60
C LEU A 43 39.19 -10.68 -8.83
N GLU A 44 39.48 -10.14 -7.64
CA GLU A 44 40.63 -10.55 -6.80
C GLU A 44 41.98 -10.51 -7.53
N GLY A 45 42.15 -9.57 -8.47
CA GLY A 45 43.37 -9.42 -9.28
C GLY A 45 43.44 -10.30 -10.53
N ALA A 46 42.42 -11.12 -10.83
CA ALA A 46 42.35 -11.88 -12.08
C ALA A 46 41.95 -10.98 -13.28
N PRO A 47 42.50 -11.22 -14.50
CA PRO A 47 42.16 -10.41 -15.67
C PRO A 47 40.73 -10.65 -16.17
N GLN A 48 40.16 -11.83 -15.91
CA GLN A 48 38.84 -12.27 -16.37
C GLN A 48 38.15 -13.16 -15.32
N ALA A 49 36.82 -13.24 -15.34
CA ALA A 49 36.04 -14.16 -14.50
C ALA A 49 34.76 -14.64 -15.19
N ARG A 50 34.15 -15.69 -14.62
CA ARG A 50 32.84 -16.23 -15.03
C ARG A 50 31.72 -15.78 -14.10
N GLY A 51 30.58 -15.43 -14.67
CA GLY A 51 29.38 -14.88 -14.04
C GLY A 51 28.11 -15.58 -14.53
N ILE A 52 27.04 -15.56 -13.74
CA ILE A 52 25.69 -16.01 -14.12
C ILE A 52 24.88 -14.72 -14.19
N VAL A 53 24.13 -14.54 -15.27
CA VAL A 53 23.24 -13.39 -15.40
C VAL A 53 22.07 -13.58 -14.44
N LEU A 54 21.85 -12.65 -13.51
CA LEU A 54 20.69 -12.70 -12.62
C LEU A 54 19.48 -11.94 -13.16
N GLU A 55 19.71 -10.75 -13.71
CA GLU A 55 18.66 -9.92 -14.30
C GLU A 55 19.26 -9.06 -15.40
N LYS A 56 18.43 -8.69 -16.38
CA LYS A 56 18.83 -7.82 -17.48
C LYS A 56 18.73 -6.36 -17.02
N VAL A 57 19.83 -5.62 -17.13
CA VAL A 57 19.88 -4.22 -16.71
C VAL A 57 20.33 -3.37 -17.88
N GLY A 58 19.47 -2.43 -18.29
CA GLY A 58 19.87 -1.34 -19.18
C GLY A 58 20.67 -0.32 -18.38
N VAL A 59 22.00 -0.36 -18.45
CA VAL A 59 22.86 0.73 -17.98
C VAL A 59 23.40 1.45 -19.21
N GLU A 60 22.91 2.66 -19.41
CA GLU A 60 23.24 3.47 -20.57
C GLU A 60 24.17 4.63 -20.21
N SER A 61 25.01 5.02 -21.18
CA SER A 61 26.16 5.93 -21.02
C SER A 61 25.77 7.34 -20.61
N LYS A 62 26.64 8.03 -19.84
CA LYS A 62 26.40 9.43 -19.48
C LYS A 62 26.79 10.36 -20.63
N GLN A 63 25.76 10.71 -21.40
CA GLN A 63 25.54 11.90 -22.22
C GLN A 63 26.38 12.09 -23.52
N PRO A 64 25.72 12.53 -24.61
CA PRO A 64 24.29 12.83 -24.67
C PRO A 64 23.50 11.55 -24.94
N ASN A 65 22.47 11.29 -24.12
CA ASN A 65 21.53 10.17 -24.18
C ASN A 65 22.04 8.81 -23.63
N SER A 66 21.50 8.39 -22.48
CA SER A 66 20.48 7.33 -22.47
C SER A 66 20.24 6.59 -21.15
N ALA A 67 20.65 7.00 -19.95
CA ALA A 67 20.06 6.36 -18.75
C ALA A 67 18.55 6.69 -18.63
N ILE A 68 17.67 5.72 -18.88
CA ILE A 68 16.21 5.77 -18.69
C ILE A 68 15.93 6.11 -17.21
N ARG A 69 15.34 7.28 -16.95
CA ARG A 69 15.16 7.92 -15.64
C ARG A 69 13.66 8.06 -15.35
N LYS A 70 13.09 6.99 -14.79
CA LYS A 70 11.65 6.83 -14.51
C LYS A 70 11.28 7.52 -13.20
N CYS A 71 10.66 8.70 -13.24
CA CYS A 71 10.36 9.44 -12.01
C CYS A 71 9.00 10.16 -12.06
N VAL A 72 8.45 10.50 -10.90
CA VAL A 72 7.16 11.19 -10.72
C VAL A 72 7.31 12.53 -10.02
N ALA A 73 6.31 13.41 -10.18
CA ALA A 73 6.30 14.74 -9.56
C ALA A 73 6.20 14.69 -8.03
N PRO A 74 6.71 15.71 -7.31
CA PRO A 74 6.81 15.74 -5.84
C PRO A 74 5.48 15.67 -5.12
N ASP A 75 4.41 16.16 -5.73
CA ASP A 75 3.03 16.14 -5.22
C ASP A 75 2.35 14.76 -5.37
N THR A 76 3.00 13.81 -6.05
CA THR A 76 2.49 12.45 -6.24
C THR A 76 2.34 11.74 -4.91
N CYS A 77 1.11 11.33 -4.58
CA CYS A 77 0.80 10.56 -3.39
C CYS A 77 1.07 9.07 -3.63
N ILE A 78 1.97 8.50 -2.84
CA ILE A 78 2.28 7.08 -2.82
C ILE A 78 1.36 6.38 -1.83
N THR A 79 0.73 5.28 -2.25
CA THR A 79 -0.13 4.48 -1.37
C THR A 79 0.72 3.62 -0.45
N LEU A 80 0.60 3.86 0.86
CA LEU A 80 1.34 3.17 1.92
C LEU A 80 0.49 2.09 2.58
N ASP A 81 1.14 1.21 3.33
CA ASP A 81 0.46 0.37 4.34
C ASP A 81 0.04 1.24 5.53
N GLY A 82 -1.17 1.79 5.44
CA GLY A 82 -1.78 2.63 6.47
C GLY A 82 -1.90 4.12 6.14
N GLY A 83 -2.14 4.47 4.87
CA GLY A 83 -2.39 5.86 4.45
C GLY A 83 -1.79 6.19 3.08
N ILE A 84 -1.72 7.48 2.77
CA ILE A 84 -0.95 8.00 1.62
C ILE A 84 0.12 8.98 2.10
N LEU A 85 1.18 9.16 1.33
CA LEU A 85 2.16 10.22 1.57
C LEU A 85 2.67 10.77 0.25
N GLN A 86 2.88 12.09 0.16
CA GLN A 86 3.52 12.65 -1.03
C GLN A 86 4.95 12.14 -1.14
N ILE A 87 5.39 11.83 -2.36
CA ILE A 87 6.67 11.19 -2.59
C ILE A 87 7.83 12.04 -2.04
N LYS A 88 7.74 13.37 -2.14
CA LYS A 88 8.75 14.29 -1.57
C LYS A 88 8.91 14.15 -0.04
N ASP A 89 7.81 13.84 0.65
CA ASP A 89 7.74 13.77 2.11
C ASP A 89 8.24 12.40 2.63
N LEU A 90 8.40 11.40 1.75
CA LEU A 90 9.02 10.11 2.08
C LEU A 90 10.50 10.26 2.45
N SER A 91 11.17 11.32 2.02
CA SER A 91 12.60 11.57 2.30
C SER A 91 13.00 11.38 3.77
N ASN A 92 12.10 11.67 4.71
CA ASN A 92 12.36 11.59 6.15
C ASN A 92 12.10 10.20 6.77
N MET A 93 11.38 9.31 6.08
CA MET A 93 10.90 8.03 6.66
C MET A 93 10.92 6.83 5.69
N TRP A 94 11.51 6.98 4.50
CA TRP A 94 11.45 5.96 3.44
C TRP A 94 11.98 4.58 3.88
N SER A 95 12.97 4.53 4.78
CA SER A 95 13.55 3.28 5.29
C SER A 95 12.59 2.45 6.16
N GLU A 96 11.58 3.09 6.75
CA GLU A 96 10.56 2.48 7.59
C GLU A 96 9.20 2.36 6.86
N ALA A 97 9.04 3.10 5.77
CA ALA A 97 7.84 3.09 4.97
C ALA A 97 7.66 1.74 4.24
N LYS A 98 6.40 1.30 4.20
CA LYS A 98 5.96 0.20 3.34
C LYS A 98 4.96 0.75 2.33
N VAL A 99 5.26 0.56 1.05
CA VAL A 99 4.38 0.94 -0.05
C VAL A 99 3.57 -0.27 -0.52
N LEU A 100 2.39 -0.04 -1.07
CA LEU A 100 1.61 -1.12 -1.68
C LEU A 100 2.13 -1.42 -3.08
N SER A 101 2.38 -2.70 -3.34
CA SER A 101 2.84 -3.25 -4.61
C SER A 101 1.84 -4.30 -5.10
N TYR A 102 1.71 -4.45 -6.41
CA TYR A 102 0.86 -5.48 -7.02
C TYR A 102 1.69 -6.67 -7.49
N ASN A 103 1.47 -7.81 -6.84
CA ASN A 103 2.01 -9.09 -7.26
C ASN A 103 1.14 -9.68 -8.37
N TYR A 104 1.57 -9.53 -9.62
CA TYR A 104 0.82 -10.02 -10.78
C TYR A 104 0.84 -11.55 -10.92
N VAL A 105 1.75 -12.24 -10.24
CA VAL A 105 1.82 -13.72 -10.20
C VAL A 105 0.71 -14.28 -9.32
N HIS A 106 0.58 -13.75 -8.11
CA HIS A 106 -0.45 -14.16 -7.15
C HIS A 106 -1.74 -13.33 -7.23
N LYS A 107 -1.78 -12.33 -8.12
CA LYS A 107 -2.89 -11.38 -8.29
C LYS A 107 -3.33 -10.73 -6.98
N LYS A 108 -2.36 -10.30 -6.17
CA LYS A 108 -2.61 -9.72 -4.84
C LYS A 108 -1.84 -8.42 -4.66
N VAL A 109 -2.47 -7.47 -3.97
CA VAL A 109 -1.80 -6.25 -3.49
C VAL A 109 -1.19 -6.53 -2.13
N GLU A 110 0.10 -6.25 -1.97
CA GLU A 110 0.86 -6.54 -0.75
C GLU A 110 1.82 -5.40 -0.38
N PRO A 111 2.06 -5.17 0.92
CA PRO A 111 3.00 -4.16 1.36
C PRO A 111 4.46 -4.62 1.14
N THR A 112 5.30 -3.71 0.65
CA THR A 112 6.73 -3.95 0.45
C THR A 112 7.58 -2.79 0.99
N SER A 113 8.74 -3.11 1.56
CA SER A 113 9.69 -2.10 2.03
C SER A 113 10.43 -1.45 0.86
N LEU A 114 11.07 -0.31 1.12
CA LEU A 114 11.88 0.41 0.15
C LEU A 114 13.38 0.09 0.31
N ILE A 115 14.09 0.02 -0.81
CA ILE A 115 15.55 -0.11 -0.91
C ILE A 115 16.21 1.26 -1.08
N ASP A 116 15.59 2.14 -1.87
CA ASP A 116 16.20 3.41 -2.27
C ASP A 116 15.13 4.50 -2.49
N TYR A 117 15.56 5.75 -2.36
CA TYR A 117 14.79 6.97 -2.57
C TYR A 117 15.73 8.05 -3.12
N PHE A 118 15.38 8.63 -4.28
CA PHE A 118 16.22 9.67 -4.89
C PHE A 118 15.38 10.69 -5.67
N SER A 119 15.95 11.88 -5.89
CA SER A 119 15.40 12.91 -6.77
C SER A 119 16.33 13.22 -7.94
N ILE A 120 15.74 13.69 -9.04
CA ILE A 120 16.39 14.10 -10.27
C ILE A 120 16.23 15.60 -10.45
N LYS A 121 17.30 16.28 -10.90
CA LYS A 121 17.33 17.74 -10.98
C LYS A 121 16.65 18.27 -12.25
N ASP A 122 16.15 19.50 -12.18
CA ASP A 122 15.39 20.23 -13.21
C ASP A 122 15.94 20.16 -14.65
N TRP A 123 17.26 20.20 -14.84
CA TRP A 123 17.86 20.16 -16.18
C TRP A 123 17.81 18.75 -16.80
N GLU A 124 17.72 17.70 -15.98
CA GLU A 124 17.67 16.29 -16.39
C GLU A 124 16.24 15.89 -16.80
N ALA A 125 15.21 16.50 -16.19
CA ALA A 125 13.81 16.31 -16.57
C ALA A 125 13.46 16.91 -17.95
N LYS A 126 14.16 17.98 -18.35
CA LYS A 126 13.95 18.65 -19.65
C LYS A 126 14.27 17.79 -20.86
N GLU A 127 15.20 16.84 -20.74
CA GLU A 127 15.67 16.00 -21.85
C GLU A 127 14.67 14.89 -22.22
N LEU A 128 13.94 14.36 -21.23
CA LEU A 128 12.94 13.29 -21.41
C LEU A 128 11.53 13.82 -21.69
N GLY A 129 11.30 15.09 -21.37
CA GLY A 129 9.97 15.68 -21.31
C GLY A 129 9.20 15.20 -20.08
N VAL A 130 8.40 16.09 -19.53
CA VAL A 130 7.46 15.77 -18.45
C VAL A 130 6.09 15.61 -19.06
N TYR A 131 5.36 14.56 -18.68
CA TYR A 131 4.04 14.27 -19.20
C TYR A 131 3.04 14.20 -18.05
N GLU A 132 1.83 14.68 -18.33
CA GLU A 132 0.68 14.55 -17.48
C GLU A 132 -0.29 13.55 -18.08
N LEU A 133 -0.61 12.51 -17.31
CA LEU A 133 -1.70 11.58 -17.57
C LEU A 133 -2.88 11.92 -16.68
N VAL A 134 -4.05 12.06 -17.29
CA VAL A 134 -5.34 12.24 -16.60
C VAL A 134 -6.27 11.11 -16.99
N THR A 135 -6.82 10.41 -16.01
CA THR A 135 -7.83 9.36 -16.21
C THR A 135 -9.23 9.95 -16.26
N GLU A 136 -10.20 9.17 -16.74
CA GLU A 136 -11.56 9.65 -16.88
C GLU A 136 -12.15 10.11 -15.54
N THR A 137 -11.91 9.43 -14.41
CA THR A 137 -12.44 9.88 -13.11
C THR A 137 -11.58 10.96 -12.42
N GLY A 138 -10.66 11.58 -13.17
CA GLY A 138 -9.88 12.74 -12.74
C GLY A 138 -8.61 12.41 -11.94
N ARG A 139 -8.13 11.15 -11.95
CA ARG A 139 -6.81 10.85 -11.37
C ARG A 139 -5.74 11.45 -12.27
N ARG A 140 -4.73 12.05 -11.66
CA ARG A 140 -3.65 12.75 -12.34
C ARG A 140 -2.31 12.13 -11.94
N LEU A 141 -1.45 11.83 -12.89
CA LEU A 141 -0.08 11.42 -12.66
C LEU A 141 0.84 12.24 -13.55
N VAL A 142 1.87 12.82 -12.93
CA VAL A 142 2.90 13.57 -13.65
C VAL A 142 4.24 12.90 -13.42
N GLY A 143 4.97 12.68 -14.51
CA GLY A 143 6.27 12.04 -14.46
C GLY A 143 7.08 12.22 -15.73
N SER A 144 8.27 11.65 -15.73
CA SER A 144 9.14 11.62 -16.91
C SER A 144 8.49 10.83 -18.05
N GLY A 145 8.80 11.19 -19.29
CA GLY A 145 8.22 10.54 -20.46
C GLY A 145 8.45 9.03 -20.53
N ASP A 146 9.53 8.52 -19.95
CA ASP A 146 9.90 7.10 -19.89
C ASP A 146 9.38 6.36 -18.64
N HIS A 147 8.62 7.04 -17.77
CA HIS A 147 8.08 6.45 -16.56
C HIS A 147 7.06 5.33 -16.90
N PRO A 148 7.21 4.10 -16.34
CA PRO A 148 6.45 2.95 -16.78
C PRO A 148 5.04 2.94 -16.21
N ILE A 149 4.05 2.77 -17.08
CA ILE A 149 2.63 2.70 -16.73
C ILE A 149 2.09 1.32 -17.11
N TYR A 150 1.43 0.65 -16.18
CA TYR A 150 0.80 -0.65 -16.43
C TYR A 150 -0.54 -0.44 -17.15
N THR A 151 -0.58 -0.83 -18.43
CA THR A 151 -1.75 -0.66 -19.28
C THR A 151 -2.32 -1.99 -19.77
N ASN A 152 -3.51 -1.96 -20.37
CA ASN A 152 -4.10 -3.10 -21.07
C ASN A 152 -3.30 -3.55 -22.31
N ARG A 153 -2.34 -2.74 -22.79
CA ARG A 153 -1.42 -3.09 -23.89
C ARG A 153 -0.04 -3.55 -23.39
N GLY A 154 0.12 -3.76 -22.09
CA GLY A 154 1.39 -4.03 -21.44
C GLY A 154 1.95 -2.80 -20.72
N ILE A 155 3.21 -2.88 -20.30
CA ILE A 155 3.90 -1.78 -19.63
C ILE A 155 4.39 -0.81 -20.71
N LEU A 156 3.92 0.43 -20.66
CA LEU A 156 4.27 1.48 -21.61
C LEU A 156 4.95 2.64 -20.90
N ASP A 157 5.92 3.28 -21.55
CA ASP A 157 6.40 4.61 -21.17
C ASP A 157 5.23 5.61 -21.12
N LEU A 158 5.23 6.52 -20.15
CA LEU A 158 4.19 7.53 -19.96
C LEU A 158 3.90 8.35 -21.23
N ARG A 159 4.94 8.72 -21.99
CA ARG A 159 4.83 9.43 -23.28
C ARG A 159 4.13 8.63 -24.38
N ASN A 160 4.13 7.30 -24.26
CA ASN A 160 3.56 6.37 -25.24
C ASN A 160 2.13 5.95 -24.88
N VAL A 161 1.64 6.32 -23.70
CA VAL A 161 0.24 6.14 -23.30
C VAL A 161 -0.64 7.10 -24.10
N ARG A 162 -1.79 6.60 -24.57
CA ARG A 162 -2.71 7.34 -25.44
C ARG A 162 -4.09 7.44 -24.80
N PRO A 163 -4.87 8.50 -25.10
CA PRO A 163 -6.29 8.54 -24.77
C PRO A 163 -7.00 7.26 -25.20
N GLY A 164 -7.74 6.64 -24.28
CA GLY A 164 -8.42 5.37 -24.50
C GLY A 164 -7.70 4.12 -24.04
N ASP A 165 -6.39 4.19 -23.76
CA ASP A 165 -5.70 3.13 -23.01
C ASP A 165 -6.33 2.96 -21.63
N LYS A 166 -6.27 1.75 -21.08
CA LYS A 166 -6.72 1.47 -19.72
C LYS A 166 -5.51 1.26 -18.81
N VAL A 167 -5.49 1.92 -17.66
CA VAL A 167 -4.45 1.78 -16.63
C VAL A 167 -4.99 1.03 -15.42
N ILE A 168 -4.10 0.32 -14.72
CA ILE A 168 -4.46 -0.37 -13.48
C ILE A 168 -4.52 0.65 -12.34
N VAL A 169 -5.62 0.62 -11.60
CA VAL A 169 -5.88 1.53 -10.48
C VAL A 169 -6.24 0.76 -9.22
N LEU A 170 -5.76 1.23 -8.08
CA LEU A 170 -6.22 0.83 -6.74
C LEU A 170 -7.22 1.87 -6.21
N PRO A 171 -8.54 1.60 -6.20
CA PRO A 171 -9.53 2.56 -5.76
C PRO A 171 -9.54 2.75 -4.25
N SER A 172 -8.74 3.70 -3.76
CA SER A 172 -8.73 4.10 -2.35
C SER A 172 -8.19 5.52 -2.19
N GLU A 173 -8.67 6.27 -1.21
CA GLU A 173 -8.16 7.60 -0.86
C GLU A 173 -8.06 7.76 0.65
N PRO A 174 -7.25 6.93 1.33
CA PRO A 174 -7.08 7.06 2.76
C PRO A 174 -6.41 8.41 3.09
N PRO A 175 -6.57 8.91 4.32
CA PRO A 175 -5.95 10.16 4.74
C PRO A 175 -4.42 10.10 4.67
N ALA A 176 -3.79 11.27 4.63
CA ALA A 176 -2.34 11.38 4.66
C ALA A 176 -1.76 10.79 5.95
N ARG A 177 -0.62 10.10 5.84
CA ARG A 177 0.11 9.54 6.96
C ARG A 177 1.00 10.60 7.59
N GLU A 178 0.40 11.37 8.48
CA GLU A 178 1.09 12.39 9.27
C GLU A 178 1.83 11.75 10.46
N GLY A 179 3.04 12.22 10.74
CA GLY A 179 3.78 11.86 11.95
C GLY A 179 3.12 12.42 13.21
N GLY A 180 3.27 11.72 14.34
CA GLY A 180 2.71 12.11 15.62
C GLY A 180 3.64 11.76 16.79
N LYS A 181 4.06 12.77 17.54
CA LYS A 181 4.90 12.59 18.73
C LYS A 181 4.12 12.24 20.00
N GLY A 182 2.80 12.09 19.90
CA GLY A 182 1.94 11.77 21.05
C GLY A 182 2.26 10.40 21.64
N LEU A 183 2.26 10.34 22.97
CA LEU A 183 2.44 9.13 23.75
C LEU A 183 1.10 8.43 23.92
N ILE A 184 1.04 7.15 23.55
CA ILE A 184 -0.17 6.32 23.63
C ILE A 184 -0.16 5.47 24.90
N LEU A 185 0.99 4.87 25.22
CA LEU A 185 1.07 3.92 26.32
C LEU A 185 2.42 3.98 27.03
N THR A 186 2.37 4.02 28.36
CA THR A 186 3.54 4.04 29.24
C THR A 186 3.76 2.70 29.96
N GLU A 187 4.89 2.62 30.66
CA GLU A 187 5.17 1.50 31.57
C GLU A 187 4.14 1.44 32.72
N GLU A 188 3.71 2.58 33.23
CA GLU A 188 2.75 2.65 34.33
C GLU A 188 1.39 2.07 33.94
N ASP A 189 0.93 2.33 32.72
CA ASP A 189 -0.34 1.81 32.21
C ASP A 189 -0.34 0.28 32.13
N ILE A 190 0.80 -0.29 31.77
CA ILE A 190 1.00 -1.75 31.72
C ILE A 190 1.00 -2.34 33.12
N LEU A 191 1.65 -1.68 34.09
CA LEU A 191 1.63 -2.12 35.49
C LEU A 191 0.19 -2.07 36.05
N LYS A 192 -0.60 -1.04 35.72
CA LYS A 192 -2.02 -0.93 36.10
C LYS A 192 -2.89 -2.00 35.44
N ALA A 193 -2.63 -2.34 34.18
CA ALA A 193 -3.39 -3.34 33.43
C ALA A 193 -3.05 -4.78 33.82
N SER A 194 -1.84 -5.03 34.34
CA SER A 194 -1.35 -6.36 34.69
C SER A 194 -2.27 -7.07 35.70
N PRO A 195 -2.61 -8.35 35.50
CA PRO A 195 -3.40 -9.09 36.48
C PRO A 195 -2.72 -9.15 37.84
N LYS A 196 -3.49 -9.01 38.92
CA LYS A 196 -2.97 -9.11 40.29
C LYS A 196 -2.30 -10.47 40.51
N GLY A 197 -1.04 -10.45 40.97
CA GLY A 197 -0.23 -11.65 41.18
C GLY A 197 0.48 -12.19 39.94
N SER A 198 0.42 -11.49 38.81
CA SER A 198 1.25 -11.79 37.64
C SER A 198 2.68 -11.23 37.81
N LYS A 199 3.63 -11.75 37.03
CA LYS A 199 5.01 -11.27 37.02
C LYS A 199 5.12 -10.00 36.16
N SER A 200 4.65 -8.87 36.67
CA SER A 200 4.56 -7.60 35.94
C SER A 200 5.91 -7.16 35.35
N ASP A 201 7.02 -7.36 36.06
CA ASP A 201 8.36 -7.01 35.56
C ASP A 201 8.72 -7.79 34.29
N LYS A 202 8.35 -9.09 34.25
CA LYS A 202 8.57 -9.94 33.07
C LYS A 202 7.68 -9.50 31.91
N ILE A 203 6.43 -9.12 32.18
CA ILE A 203 5.53 -8.58 31.16
C ILE A 203 6.13 -7.31 30.55
N LEU A 204 6.61 -6.40 31.41
CA LEU A 204 7.19 -5.14 30.98
C LEU A 204 8.47 -5.34 30.17
N SER A 205 9.41 -6.19 30.64
CA SER A 205 10.65 -6.47 29.91
C SER A 205 10.36 -7.05 28.52
N THR A 206 9.42 -7.99 28.45
CA THR A 206 8.97 -8.67 27.23
C THR A 206 8.39 -7.69 26.19
N LEU A 207 7.69 -6.65 26.63
CA LEU A 207 7.11 -5.63 25.75
C LEU A 207 8.15 -4.58 25.33
N LYS A 208 9.09 -4.22 26.21
CA LYS A 208 10.23 -3.33 25.89
C LYS A 208 11.17 -3.94 24.86
N GLU A 209 11.53 -5.22 25.02
CA GLU A 209 12.39 -5.96 24.08
C GLU A 209 11.81 -6.00 22.65
N ARG A 210 10.48 -5.90 22.53
CA ARG A 210 9.77 -5.89 21.24
C ARG A 210 9.45 -4.49 20.73
N GLY A 211 9.91 -3.44 21.40
CA GLY A 211 9.69 -2.05 20.99
C GLY A 211 8.22 -1.60 21.07
N LEU A 212 7.43 -2.19 21.96
CA LEU A 212 6.01 -1.84 22.14
C LEU A 212 5.76 -0.86 23.28
N ILE A 213 6.78 -0.57 24.09
CA ILE A 213 6.72 0.42 25.18
C ILE A 213 8.02 1.24 25.20
N PRO A 214 7.95 2.59 25.27
CA PRO A 214 6.72 3.38 25.16
C PRO A 214 6.09 3.26 23.77
N LEU A 215 4.76 3.25 23.71
CA LEU A 215 4.04 3.28 22.44
C LEU A 215 3.73 4.73 22.08
N THR A 216 4.10 5.18 20.89
CA THR A 216 3.87 6.53 20.36
C THR A 216 3.20 6.47 18.99
N TYR A 217 2.68 7.60 18.48
CA TYR A 217 2.08 7.61 17.13
C TYR A 217 3.09 7.40 15.99
N ASP A 218 4.38 7.63 16.25
CA ASP A 218 5.49 7.38 15.29
C ASP A 218 6.02 5.93 15.34
N ASN A 219 5.46 5.05 16.19
CA ASN A 219 5.97 3.69 16.29
C ASN A 219 5.75 2.91 14.97
N PRO A 220 6.78 2.25 14.41
CA PRO A 220 6.68 1.54 13.12
C PRO A 220 5.70 0.35 13.16
N ASN A 221 5.34 -0.14 14.34
CA ASN A 221 4.36 -1.20 14.53
C ASN A 221 2.93 -0.69 14.74
N LEU A 222 2.70 0.62 14.79
CA LEU A 222 1.42 1.18 15.18
C LEU A 222 0.27 0.76 14.27
N VAL A 223 0.47 0.73 12.95
CA VAL A 223 -0.56 0.28 11.98
C VAL A 223 -1.12 -1.09 12.40
N LYS A 224 -0.22 -2.05 12.70
CA LYS A 224 -0.57 -3.41 13.09
C LYS A 224 -1.28 -3.44 14.44
N VAL A 225 -0.77 -2.67 15.40
CA VAL A 225 -1.37 -2.56 16.74
C VAL A 225 -2.80 -2.02 16.65
N VAL A 226 -3.02 -0.95 15.87
CA VAL A 226 -4.34 -0.30 15.73
C VAL A 226 -5.32 -1.22 15.00
N ARG A 227 -4.89 -1.92 13.94
CA ARG A 227 -5.72 -2.93 13.28
C ARG A 227 -6.11 -4.05 14.25
N LEU A 228 -5.16 -4.61 15.01
CA LEU A 228 -5.48 -5.63 16.03
C LEU A 228 -6.44 -5.11 17.10
N VAL A 229 -6.31 -3.86 17.54
CA VAL A 229 -7.28 -3.21 18.44
C VAL A 229 -8.67 -3.17 17.78
N GLY A 230 -8.80 -2.67 16.55
CA GLY A 230 -10.07 -2.62 15.83
C GLY A 230 -10.73 -3.99 15.70
N HIS A 231 -9.95 -5.01 15.34
CA HIS A 231 -10.43 -6.39 15.26
C HIS A 231 -10.90 -6.94 16.60
N LEU A 232 -10.19 -6.68 17.70
CA LEU A 232 -10.58 -7.11 19.05
C LEU A 232 -11.86 -6.41 19.55
N PHE A 233 -12.13 -5.19 19.08
CA PHE A 233 -13.42 -4.53 19.27
C PHE A 233 -14.55 -5.17 18.42
N GLY A 234 -14.21 -5.71 17.24
CA GLY A 234 -15.12 -6.40 16.31
C GLY A 234 -15.29 -7.90 16.62
N ASP A 235 -14.72 -8.80 15.83
CA ASP A 235 -14.90 -10.26 16.00
C ASP A 235 -13.88 -10.90 16.95
N GLY A 236 -12.72 -10.28 17.16
CA GLY A 236 -11.65 -10.83 17.99
C GLY A 236 -12.00 -10.91 19.47
N SER A 237 -11.44 -11.86 20.21
CA SER A 237 -11.67 -12.04 21.64
C SER A 237 -10.39 -11.87 22.44
N LEU A 238 -10.47 -11.14 23.55
CA LEU A 238 -9.39 -10.96 24.52
C LEU A 238 -9.83 -11.53 25.87
N SER A 239 -9.10 -12.51 26.39
CA SER A 239 -9.41 -13.12 27.68
C SER A 239 -8.13 -13.57 28.40
N TYR A 240 -8.25 -13.94 29.67
CA TYR A 240 -7.16 -14.55 30.40
C TYR A 240 -7.70 -15.58 31.38
N SER A 241 -6.88 -16.57 31.70
CA SER A 241 -7.19 -17.61 32.68
C SER A 241 -6.02 -17.81 33.63
N LYS A 242 -6.32 -18.27 34.84
CA LYS A 242 -5.30 -18.72 35.80
C LYS A 242 -5.17 -20.23 35.67
N SER A 243 -4.01 -20.71 35.22
CA SER A 243 -3.65 -22.13 35.20
C SER A 243 -2.64 -22.43 36.31
N GLY A 244 -2.37 -23.71 36.58
CA GLY A 244 -1.40 -24.14 37.59
C GLY A 244 0.03 -23.60 37.37
N GLN A 245 0.35 -23.11 36.16
CA GLN A 245 1.65 -22.50 35.81
C GLN A 245 1.63 -20.96 35.80
N GLY A 246 0.52 -20.31 36.16
CA GLY A 246 0.40 -18.85 36.24
C GLY A 246 -0.76 -18.29 35.43
N PHE A 247 -0.66 -17.02 35.05
CA PHE A 247 -1.66 -16.37 34.20
C PHE A 247 -1.34 -16.61 32.72
N GLU A 248 -2.35 -17.05 31.97
CA GLU A 248 -2.29 -17.20 30.53
C GLU A 248 -3.29 -16.24 29.89
N GLY A 249 -2.79 -15.29 29.10
CA GLY A 249 -3.61 -14.42 28.26
C GLY A 249 -3.91 -15.10 26.93
N LYS A 250 -5.15 -15.00 26.44
CA LYS A 250 -5.62 -15.60 25.20
C LYS A 250 -6.25 -14.56 24.29
N ILE A 251 -5.73 -14.51 23.07
CA ILE A 251 -6.32 -13.77 21.95
C ILE A 251 -6.84 -14.80 20.95
N ILE A 252 -8.09 -14.66 20.53
CA ILE A 252 -8.72 -15.55 19.55
C ILE A 252 -9.28 -14.70 18.42
N ALA A 253 -9.05 -15.12 17.18
CA ALA A 253 -9.65 -14.54 16.00
C ALA A 253 -10.34 -15.65 15.19
N THR A 254 -11.48 -15.31 14.58
CA THR A 254 -12.27 -16.21 13.73
C THR A 254 -12.60 -15.50 12.43
N GLY A 255 -12.60 -16.21 11.30
CA GLY A 255 -12.79 -15.59 9.99
C GLY A 255 -12.48 -16.54 8.85
N ASN A 256 -12.25 -16.01 7.65
CA ASN A 256 -11.73 -16.79 6.54
C ASN A 256 -10.22 -17.06 6.74
N VAL A 257 -9.68 -18.05 6.05
CA VAL A 257 -8.28 -18.48 6.25
C VAL A 257 -7.29 -17.40 5.83
N GLU A 258 -7.57 -16.64 4.77
CA GLU A 258 -6.67 -15.61 4.27
C GLU A 258 -6.53 -14.42 5.22
N ASP A 259 -7.64 -13.90 5.76
CA ASP A 259 -7.61 -12.79 6.70
C ASP A 259 -7.01 -13.21 8.04
N LEU A 260 -7.29 -14.44 8.49
CA LEU A 260 -6.66 -15.01 9.68
C LEU A 260 -5.14 -15.14 9.51
N ASN A 261 -4.65 -15.55 8.34
CA ASN A 261 -3.21 -15.57 8.07
C ASN A 261 -2.60 -14.16 8.06
N THR A 262 -3.35 -13.15 7.63
CA THR A 262 -2.92 -11.74 7.72
C THR A 262 -2.81 -11.29 9.19
N ILE A 263 -3.83 -11.56 10.01
CA ILE A 263 -3.82 -11.29 11.46
C ILE A 263 -2.66 -12.02 12.14
N ARG A 264 -2.44 -13.29 11.79
CA ARG A 264 -1.32 -14.11 12.28
C ARG A 264 0.01 -13.45 11.97
N ALA A 265 0.24 -13.06 10.71
CA ALA A 265 1.49 -12.43 10.28
C ALA A 265 1.75 -11.12 11.04
N ASP A 266 0.70 -10.34 11.31
CA ASP A 266 0.82 -9.13 12.14
C ASP A 266 1.23 -9.46 13.57
N ILE A 267 0.57 -10.42 14.24
CA ILE A 267 0.94 -10.87 15.59
C ILE A 267 2.38 -11.40 15.65
N GLU A 268 2.79 -12.20 14.66
CA GLU A 268 4.14 -12.75 14.56
C GLU A 268 5.18 -11.65 14.33
N SER A 269 4.85 -10.63 13.52
CA SER A 269 5.73 -9.48 13.29
C SER A 269 5.90 -8.58 14.53
N LEU A 270 4.93 -8.61 15.46
CA LEU A 270 5.05 -7.99 16.79
C LEU A 270 5.91 -8.84 17.74
N GLY A 271 6.42 -10.00 17.30
CA GLY A 271 7.31 -10.87 18.07
C GLY A 271 6.59 -11.90 18.95
N PHE A 272 5.30 -12.15 18.71
CA PHE A 272 4.50 -13.11 19.48
C PHE A 272 4.16 -14.34 18.65
N HIS A 273 4.31 -15.52 19.26
CA HIS A 273 3.92 -16.76 18.61
C HIS A 273 2.39 -16.88 18.51
N CYS A 274 1.91 -17.30 17.35
CA CYS A 274 0.50 -17.52 17.07
C CYS A 274 0.31 -18.93 16.50
N SER A 275 -0.81 -19.57 16.85
CA SER A 275 -1.14 -20.89 16.32
C SER A 275 -1.34 -20.83 14.80
N PRO A 276 -1.15 -21.94 14.08
CA PRO A 276 -1.73 -22.11 12.75
C PRO A 276 -3.24 -21.88 12.78
N VAL A 277 -3.80 -21.49 11.63
CA VAL A 277 -5.24 -21.47 11.44
C VAL A 277 -5.74 -22.91 11.52
N TYR A 278 -6.71 -23.17 12.39
CA TYR A 278 -7.33 -24.47 12.56
C TYR A 278 -8.83 -24.38 12.24
N GLU A 279 -9.40 -25.51 11.83
CA GLU A 279 -10.83 -25.65 11.60
C GLU A 279 -11.48 -26.27 12.85
N GLY A 280 -12.64 -25.74 13.22
CA GLY A 280 -13.49 -26.28 14.27
C GLY A 280 -14.93 -26.41 13.79
N PHE A 281 -15.75 -27.11 14.57
CA PHE A 281 -17.19 -27.24 14.31
C PHE A 281 -17.97 -26.60 15.45
N SER A 282 -19.01 -25.82 15.12
CA SER A 282 -19.92 -25.24 16.09
C SER A 282 -21.36 -25.60 15.75
N GLU A 283 -22.11 -25.97 16.79
CA GLU A 283 -23.54 -26.19 16.76
C GLU A 283 -24.19 -25.30 17.82
N SER A 284 -25.14 -24.46 17.39
CA SER A 284 -25.87 -23.59 18.30
C SER A 284 -27.35 -23.55 17.93
N VAL A 285 -28.21 -23.57 18.94
CA VAL A 285 -29.66 -23.40 18.77
C VAL A 285 -30.01 -21.97 19.14
N VAL A 286 -30.58 -21.25 18.19
CA VAL A 286 -31.05 -19.87 18.39
C VAL A 286 -32.57 -19.86 18.38
N ASP A 287 -33.17 -19.45 19.49
CA ASP A 287 -34.60 -19.21 19.60
C ASP A 287 -34.92 -17.76 19.25
N ASN A 288 -35.59 -17.54 18.12
CA ASN A 288 -36.04 -16.22 17.67
C ASN A 288 -37.49 -15.91 18.11
N GLY A 289 -38.05 -16.68 19.04
CA GLY A 289 -39.40 -16.51 19.59
C GLY A 289 -40.53 -17.01 18.68
N SER A 290 -40.26 -17.27 17.39
CA SER A 290 -41.21 -17.85 16.43
C SER A 290 -40.75 -19.17 15.82
N ARG A 291 -39.44 -19.44 15.80
CA ARG A 291 -38.82 -20.68 15.30
C ARG A 291 -37.51 -20.94 16.04
N LEU A 292 -37.25 -22.20 16.37
CA LEU A 292 -35.93 -22.67 16.78
C LEU A 292 -35.09 -22.86 15.51
N MET A 293 -33.99 -22.12 15.40
CA MET A 293 -33.03 -22.30 14.32
C MET A 293 -31.79 -23.02 14.83
N LEU A 294 -31.44 -24.11 14.16
CA LEU A 294 -30.20 -24.82 14.40
C LEU A 294 -29.13 -24.29 13.45
N ILE A 295 -28.12 -23.63 14.00
CA ILE A 295 -26.95 -23.13 13.26
C ILE A 295 -25.82 -24.12 13.48
N ARG A 296 -25.49 -24.88 12.45
CA ARG A 296 -24.34 -25.78 12.39
C ARG A 296 -23.38 -25.30 11.32
N GLY A 297 -22.09 -25.29 11.61
CA GLY A 297 -21.09 -24.93 10.62
C GLY A 297 -19.67 -25.15 11.10
N ASN A 298 -18.79 -25.37 10.13
CA ASN A 298 -17.36 -25.29 10.36
C ASN A 298 -16.95 -23.81 10.48
N TYR A 299 -15.95 -23.53 11.29
CA TYR A 299 -15.34 -22.22 11.42
C TYR A 299 -13.83 -22.37 11.40
N HIS A 300 -13.14 -21.33 10.92
CA HIS A 300 -11.69 -21.25 11.06
C HIS A 300 -11.35 -20.28 12.17
N ALA A 301 -10.29 -20.61 12.91
CA ALA A 301 -9.83 -19.80 14.02
C ALA A 301 -8.31 -19.87 14.17
N LEU A 302 -7.76 -18.86 14.86
CA LEU A 302 -6.41 -18.90 15.40
C LEU A 302 -6.43 -18.47 16.87
N HIS A 303 -5.38 -18.81 17.60
CA HIS A 303 -5.18 -18.29 18.94
C HIS A 303 -3.72 -17.91 19.20
N CYS A 304 -3.54 -16.89 20.04
CA CYS A 304 -2.26 -16.49 20.58
C CYS A 304 -2.34 -16.54 22.11
N SER A 305 -1.47 -17.35 22.72
CA SER A 305 -1.33 -17.47 24.18
C SER A 305 -0.14 -16.65 24.68
N SER A 306 -0.40 -15.45 25.19
CA SER A 306 0.64 -14.57 25.73
C SER A 306 0.04 -13.61 26.76
N ILE A 307 0.51 -13.72 28.01
CA ILE A 307 0.08 -12.79 29.06
C ILE A 307 0.57 -11.36 28.83
N ALA A 308 1.75 -11.21 28.20
CA ALA A 308 2.30 -9.89 27.88
C ALA A 308 1.47 -9.19 26.80
N LEU A 309 1.13 -9.91 25.71
CA LEU A 309 0.30 -9.36 24.64
C LEU A 309 -1.13 -9.08 25.11
N PHE A 310 -1.69 -9.95 25.95
CA PHE A 310 -2.98 -9.70 26.60
C PHE A 310 -2.96 -8.40 27.41
N THR A 311 -1.93 -8.22 28.25
CA THR A 311 -1.81 -7.04 29.12
C THR A 311 -1.65 -5.77 28.30
N PHE A 312 -0.90 -5.84 27.21
CA PHE A 312 -0.74 -4.73 26.27
C PHE A 312 -2.08 -4.28 25.67
N PHE A 313 -2.87 -5.19 25.10
CA PHE A 313 -4.18 -4.81 24.53
C PHE A 313 -5.20 -4.38 25.59
N LYS A 314 -5.18 -4.99 26.78
CA LYS A 314 -6.00 -4.54 27.90
C LYS A 314 -5.65 -3.10 28.29
N ALA A 315 -4.37 -2.74 28.31
CA ALA A 315 -3.92 -1.38 28.63
C ALA A 315 -4.31 -0.37 27.54
N LEU A 316 -4.39 -0.79 26.28
CA LEU A 316 -4.90 0.02 25.16
C LEU A 316 -6.43 0.24 25.19
N GLY A 317 -7.14 -0.32 26.18
CA GLY A 317 -8.59 -0.16 26.35
C GLY A 317 -9.44 -1.23 25.67
N VAL A 318 -8.84 -2.32 25.18
CA VAL A 318 -9.60 -3.43 24.56
C VAL A 318 -10.47 -4.13 25.62
N PRO A 319 -11.77 -4.36 25.35
CA PRO A 319 -12.66 -5.04 26.29
C PRO A 319 -12.22 -6.49 26.54
N VAL A 320 -12.18 -6.90 27.81
CA VAL A 320 -11.78 -8.25 28.23
C VAL A 320 -13.01 -9.12 28.47
N GLY A 321 -13.08 -10.26 27.79
CA GLY A 321 -14.17 -11.21 27.87
C GLY A 321 -15.28 -10.95 26.83
N ARG A 322 -16.53 -11.28 27.18
CA ARG A 322 -17.66 -11.09 26.28
C ARG A 322 -18.01 -9.60 26.19
N LYS A 323 -17.77 -9.00 25.03
CA LYS A 323 -18.07 -7.59 24.72
C LYS A 323 -19.51 -7.15 25.05
N SER A 324 -20.45 -8.05 24.90
CA SER A 324 -21.86 -7.81 25.23
C SER A 324 -22.14 -7.66 26.73
N ASP A 325 -21.23 -8.14 27.58
CA ASP A 325 -21.31 -8.11 29.04
C ASP A 325 -20.39 -7.04 29.66
N CYS A 326 -19.69 -6.26 28.83
CA CYS A 326 -18.73 -5.23 29.26
C CYS A 326 -19.22 -3.83 28.88
N ALA A 327 -19.00 -2.84 29.74
CA ALA A 327 -19.06 -1.43 29.36
C ALA A 327 -17.72 -1.03 28.73
N TYR A 328 -17.75 -0.38 27.57
CA TYR A 328 -16.57 0.15 26.90
C TYR A 328 -16.97 1.30 25.96
N ASN A 329 -15.99 2.15 25.66
CA ASN A 329 -16.06 3.28 24.75
C ASN A 329 -14.92 3.15 23.73
N VAL A 330 -14.87 4.03 22.72
CA VAL A 330 -13.65 4.12 21.90
C VAL A 330 -12.52 4.66 22.80
N PRO A 331 -11.32 4.05 22.79
CA PRO A 331 -10.21 4.53 23.60
C PRO A 331 -9.87 5.99 23.30
N GLU A 332 -9.59 6.79 24.34
CA GLU A 332 -9.30 8.22 24.23
C GLU A 332 -8.13 8.51 23.28
N TRP A 333 -7.07 7.70 23.35
CA TRP A 333 -5.93 7.81 22.44
C TRP A 333 -6.31 7.59 20.96
N ILE A 334 -7.41 6.89 20.65
CA ILE A 334 -7.93 6.80 19.27
C ILE A 334 -8.75 8.05 18.93
N MET A 335 -9.58 8.53 19.87
CA MET A 335 -10.38 9.74 19.69
C MET A 335 -9.53 10.97 19.39
N GLU A 336 -8.33 11.04 19.96
CA GLU A 336 -7.35 12.12 19.79
C GLU A 336 -6.30 11.85 18.70
N ALA A 337 -6.27 10.64 18.14
CA ALA A 337 -5.23 10.26 17.19
C ALA A 337 -5.28 11.06 15.87
N PRO A 338 -4.17 11.09 15.11
CA PRO A 338 -4.18 11.52 13.71
C PRO A 338 -5.23 10.75 12.88
N LEU A 339 -5.75 11.38 11.82
CA LEU A 339 -6.83 10.81 11.01
C LEU A 339 -6.50 9.42 10.46
N TRP A 340 -5.26 9.16 10.06
CA TRP A 340 -4.89 7.83 9.54
C TRP A 340 -4.99 6.72 10.59
N VAL A 341 -4.72 7.02 11.87
CA VAL A 341 -4.87 6.06 12.97
C VAL A 341 -6.34 5.78 13.26
N GLN A 342 -7.17 6.83 13.27
CA GLN A 342 -8.64 6.68 13.39
C GLN A 342 -9.20 5.85 12.25
N ARG A 343 -8.69 6.07 11.03
CA ARG A 343 -9.02 5.27 9.85
C ARG A 343 -8.68 3.81 10.04
N GLU A 344 -7.46 3.47 10.49
CA GLU A 344 -7.06 2.06 10.67
C GLU A 344 -7.94 1.35 11.70
N PHE A 345 -8.30 2.03 12.79
CA PHE A 345 -9.22 1.50 13.79
C PHE A 345 -10.60 1.22 13.19
N LEU A 346 -11.19 2.22 12.53
CA LEU A 346 -12.51 2.10 11.89
C LEU A 346 -12.52 1.03 10.80
N ALA A 347 -11.51 1.01 9.93
CA ALA A 347 -11.44 0.06 8.83
C ALA A 347 -11.32 -1.39 9.31
N SER A 348 -10.54 -1.62 10.38
CA SER A 348 -10.45 -2.96 10.98
C SER A 348 -11.72 -3.35 11.75
N PHE A 349 -12.31 -2.43 12.50
CA PHE A 349 -13.59 -2.66 13.16
C PHE A 349 -14.71 -2.98 12.15
N PHE A 350 -14.76 -2.26 11.03
CA PHE A 350 -15.69 -2.52 9.92
C PHE A 350 -15.39 -3.81 9.16
N GLY A 351 -14.13 -4.22 9.08
CA GLY A 351 -13.72 -5.55 8.61
C GLY A 351 -14.46 -6.69 9.31
N SER A 352 -14.72 -6.52 10.60
CA SER A 352 -15.54 -7.42 11.40
C SER A 352 -17.03 -7.13 11.28
N GLU A 353 -17.46 -5.92 11.65
CA GLU A 353 -18.86 -5.65 12.00
C GLU A 353 -19.73 -5.09 10.85
N LEU A 354 -19.12 -4.42 9.87
CA LEU A 354 -19.86 -3.70 8.83
C LEU A 354 -20.17 -4.61 7.64
N GLU A 355 -21.43 -4.60 7.21
CA GLU A 355 -21.85 -5.29 5.99
C GLU A 355 -21.03 -4.84 4.77
N ALA A 356 -20.85 -5.77 3.83
CA ALA A 356 -20.27 -5.46 2.53
C ALA A 356 -21.21 -4.57 1.68
N PRO A 357 -20.71 -3.86 0.66
CA PRO A 357 -21.54 -3.04 -0.22
C PRO A 357 -22.66 -3.86 -0.89
N ARG A 358 -23.92 -3.58 -0.51
CA ARG A 358 -25.09 -4.21 -1.14
C ARG A 358 -25.69 -3.29 -2.20
N VAL A 359 -25.86 -3.82 -3.41
CA VAL A 359 -26.35 -3.06 -4.55
C VAL A 359 -27.52 -3.77 -5.22
N LYS A 360 -28.53 -3.01 -5.64
CA LYS A 360 -29.56 -3.46 -6.58
C LYS A 360 -29.49 -2.57 -7.81
N ASN A 361 -29.13 -3.17 -8.95
CA ASN A 361 -28.80 -2.46 -10.19
C ASN A 361 -27.68 -1.44 -9.99
N SER A 362 -28.03 -0.17 -9.82
CA SER A 362 -27.11 0.96 -9.59
C SER A 362 -27.36 1.68 -8.26
N THR A 363 -28.26 1.15 -7.42
CA THR A 363 -28.66 1.76 -6.15
C THR A 363 -28.10 0.98 -4.97
N PHE A 364 -27.33 1.66 -4.12
CA PHE A 364 -26.73 1.09 -2.93
C PHE A 364 -27.71 1.12 -1.76
N TYR A 365 -27.78 0.01 -1.02
CA TYR A 365 -28.48 -0.01 0.26
C TYR A 365 -27.63 0.63 1.36
N PRO A 366 -28.25 1.16 2.43
CA PRO A 366 -27.53 1.63 3.61
C PRO A 366 -26.65 0.53 4.22
N PRO A 367 -25.31 0.71 4.26
CA PRO A 367 -24.42 -0.19 4.97
C PRO A 367 -24.78 -0.19 6.46
N THR A 368 -24.88 -1.37 7.04
CA THR A 368 -25.34 -1.53 8.42
C THR A 368 -24.33 -2.33 9.22
N PHE A 369 -24.06 -1.92 10.45
CA PHE A 369 -23.37 -2.74 11.45
C PHE A 369 -24.24 -2.86 12.70
N ALA A 370 -23.98 -3.89 13.50
CA ALA A 370 -24.84 -4.19 14.64
C ALA A 370 -24.07 -4.59 15.89
N LEU A 371 -24.45 -4.02 17.02
CA LEU A 371 -23.84 -4.31 18.32
C LEU A 371 -24.85 -4.98 19.24
N SER A 372 -24.42 -5.96 20.02
CA SER A 372 -25.26 -6.60 21.03
C SER A 372 -24.77 -6.27 22.43
N LYS A 373 -25.67 -5.81 23.30
CA LYS A 373 -25.38 -5.50 24.71
C LYS A 373 -26.40 -6.14 25.63
N ARG A 374 -25.99 -6.44 26.86
CA ARG A 374 -26.93 -6.73 27.95
C ARG A 374 -27.87 -5.54 28.13
N ALA A 375 -29.12 -5.80 28.50
CA ALA A 375 -30.16 -4.77 28.53
C ALA A 375 -29.83 -3.58 29.47
N ASP A 376 -29.17 -3.84 30.59
CA ASP A 376 -28.65 -2.85 31.56
C ASP A 376 -27.39 -2.10 31.08
N LEU A 377 -26.70 -2.61 30.06
CA LEU A 377 -25.52 -1.98 29.45
C LEU A 377 -25.84 -1.27 28.13
N LEU A 378 -27.12 -1.06 27.82
CA LEU A 378 -27.57 -0.44 26.58
C LEU A 378 -27.02 0.99 26.41
N GLU A 379 -27.00 1.79 27.48
CA GLU A 379 -26.47 3.15 27.46
C GLU A 379 -24.98 3.18 27.11
N SER A 380 -24.18 2.25 27.67
CA SER A 380 -22.77 2.13 27.29
C SER A 380 -22.61 1.75 25.81
N GLY A 381 -23.48 0.88 25.29
CA GLY A 381 -23.49 0.56 23.86
C GLY A 381 -23.81 1.76 22.97
N LEU A 382 -24.76 2.60 23.38
CA LEU A 382 -25.11 3.83 22.66
C LEU A 382 -23.98 4.85 22.72
N LYS A 383 -23.31 5.01 23.87
CA LYS A 383 -22.14 5.88 24.01
C LYS A 383 -21.01 5.48 23.07
N PHE A 384 -20.69 4.19 22.97
CA PHE A 384 -19.72 3.70 22.00
C PHE A 384 -20.12 4.02 20.54
N VAL A 385 -21.41 3.92 20.21
CA VAL A 385 -21.92 4.31 18.88
C VAL A 385 -21.80 5.81 18.64
N ASP A 386 -21.98 6.63 19.68
CA ASP A 386 -21.78 8.08 19.58
C ASP A 386 -20.30 8.44 19.40
N ASP A 387 -19.37 7.76 20.07
CA ASP A 387 -17.93 7.90 19.79
C ASP A 387 -17.60 7.54 18.33
N LEU A 388 -18.15 6.42 17.82
CA LEU A 388 -17.97 6.02 16.43
C LEU A 388 -18.54 7.04 15.45
N LYS A 389 -19.69 7.68 15.75
CA LYS A 389 -20.22 8.77 14.92
C LYS A 389 -19.26 9.95 14.86
N VAL A 390 -18.71 10.37 16.00
CA VAL A 390 -17.73 11.46 16.04
C VAL A 390 -16.53 11.14 15.17
N LEU A 391 -16.01 9.91 15.22
CA LEU A 391 -14.93 9.49 14.33
C LEU A 391 -15.36 9.50 12.85
N LEU A 392 -16.55 8.98 12.52
CA LEU A 392 -17.06 8.93 11.15
C LEU A 392 -17.28 10.33 10.56
N GLU A 393 -17.73 11.29 11.37
CA GLU A 393 -17.93 12.68 10.94
C GLU A 393 -16.62 13.35 10.52
N LYS A 394 -15.48 12.99 11.10
CA LYS A 394 -14.15 13.47 10.66
C LYS A 394 -13.80 13.02 9.23
N PHE A 395 -14.44 11.97 8.73
CA PHE A 395 -14.32 11.49 7.34
C PHE A 395 -15.49 11.93 6.46
N ASP A 396 -16.35 12.82 6.95
CA ASP A 396 -17.59 13.22 6.27
C ASP A 396 -18.54 12.03 6.01
N VAL A 397 -18.56 11.05 6.93
CA VAL A 397 -19.46 9.89 6.91
C VAL A 397 -20.54 10.07 7.99
N LYS A 398 -21.80 10.10 7.55
CA LYS A 398 -22.98 10.32 8.37
C LYS A 398 -23.73 9.02 8.63
N VAL A 399 -24.18 8.87 9.86
CA VAL A 399 -25.16 7.85 10.26
C VAL A 399 -26.56 8.37 9.97
N SER A 400 -27.33 7.60 9.19
CA SER A 400 -28.71 7.95 8.82
C SER A 400 -29.72 7.61 9.90
N LYS A 401 -29.52 6.50 10.62
CA LYS A 401 -30.47 5.99 11.61
C LYS A 401 -29.79 5.06 12.60
N ILE A 402 -30.23 5.11 13.86
CA ILE A 402 -29.96 4.09 14.87
C ILE A 402 -31.29 3.47 15.28
N LYS A 403 -31.33 2.14 15.41
CA LYS A 403 -32.49 1.41 15.90
C LYS A 403 -32.08 0.41 16.96
N VAL A 404 -32.74 0.45 18.11
CA VAL A 404 -32.62 -0.61 19.13
C VAL A 404 -33.73 -1.62 18.91
N VAL A 405 -33.38 -2.89 18.78
CA VAL A 405 -34.33 -4.01 18.62
C VAL A 405 -34.19 -5.00 19.78
N GLY A 406 -35.23 -5.80 20.00
CA GLY A 406 -35.16 -6.93 20.95
C GLY A 406 -34.01 -7.86 20.58
N GLY A 407 -33.19 -8.23 21.56
CA GLY A 407 -32.15 -9.24 21.38
C GLY A 407 -32.64 -10.63 21.81
N VAL A 408 -31.68 -11.53 22.01
CA VAL A 408 -31.93 -12.91 22.39
C VAL A 408 -31.89 -13.05 23.92
N LYS A 409 -32.80 -13.85 24.49
CA LYS A 409 -32.70 -14.31 25.87
C LYS A 409 -31.73 -15.49 25.91
N ARG A 410 -30.61 -15.31 26.60
CA ARG A 410 -29.56 -16.33 26.70
C ARG A 410 -30.00 -17.49 27.59
N ALA A 411 -29.31 -18.63 27.47
CA ALA A 411 -29.54 -19.81 28.32
C ALA A 411 -29.41 -19.51 29.82
N ASN A 412 -28.61 -18.51 30.21
CA ASN A 412 -28.46 -18.04 31.60
C ASN A 412 -29.53 -17.01 32.02
N GLY A 413 -30.60 -16.84 31.23
CA GLY A 413 -31.71 -15.91 31.52
C GLY A 413 -31.43 -14.44 31.17
N ILE A 414 -30.20 -14.09 30.80
CA ILE A 414 -29.81 -12.70 30.51
C ILE A 414 -30.46 -12.23 29.21
N LEU A 415 -31.15 -11.10 29.27
CA LEU A 415 -31.73 -10.43 28.12
C LEU A 415 -30.71 -9.50 27.45
N THR A 416 -30.60 -9.62 26.13
CA THR A 416 -29.77 -8.72 25.31
C THR A 416 -30.63 -7.78 24.47
N ARG A 417 -30.05 -6.64 24.08
CA ARG A 417 -30.60 -5.68 23.11
C ARG A 417 -29.60 -5.56 21.97
N LYS A 418 -30.10 -5.42 20.75
CA LYS A 418 -29.27 -5.23 19.55
C LYS A 418 -29.44 -3.81 19.04
N ILE A 419 -28.33 -3.10 18.86
CA ILE A 419 -28.25 -1.76 18.30
C ILE A 419 -27.88 -1.90 16.84
N LEU A 420 -28.75 -1.45 15.93
CA LEU A 420 -28.52 -1.42 14.50
C LEU A 420 -28.18 0.01 14.09
N VAL A 421 -27.03 0.19 13.43
CA VAL A 421 -26.53 1.50 12.99
C VAL A 421 -26.48 1.51 11.46
N TYR A 422 -27.26 2.40 10.85
CA TYR A 422 -27.41 2.53 9.41
C TYR A 422 -26.60 3.72 8.89
N ILE A 423 -25.57 3.47 8.09
CA ILE A 423 -24.78 4.51 7.43
C ILE A 423 -25.54 5.05 6.22
N ALA A 424 -25.49 6.37 5.99
CA ALA A 424 -26.22 6.99 4.88
C ALA A 424 -25.73 6.47 3.50
N SER A 425 -26.65 6.20 2.58
CA SER A 425 -26.36 5.60 1.27
C SER A 425 -26.26 6.60 0.11
N ASN A 426 -26.16 7.90 0.39
CA ASN A 426 -25.92 8.89 -0.66
C ASN A 426 -24.48 8.74 -1.22
N ILE A 427 -24.29 9.13 -2.49
CA ILE A 427 -23.05 8.89 -3.24
C ILE A 427 -21.82 9.40 -2.49
N ASN A 428 -21.82 10.66 -2.03
CA ASN A 428 -20.67 11.25 -1.34
C ASN A 428 -20.34 10.51 -0.05
N ASN A 429 -21.36 10.17 0.74
CA ASN A 429 -21.19 9.44 2.00
C ASN A 429 -20.57 8.06 1.78
N LEU A 430 -21.04 7.33 0.76
CA LEU A 430 -20.50 6.02 0.41
C LEU A 430 -19.09 6.12 -0.19
N MET A 431 -18.81 7.17 -0.97
CA MET A 431 -17.46 7.43 -1.46
C MET A 431 -16.48 7.67 -0.32
N ASN A 432 -16.88 8.45 0.69
CA ASN A 432 -16.08 8.67 1.88
C ASN A 432 -15.90 7.38 2.71
N LEU A 433 -16.97 6.61 2.90
CA LEU A 433 -16.92 5.35 3.61
C LEU A 433 -15.98 4.34 2.94
N TYR A 434 -16.18 4.06 1.65
CA TYR A 434 -15.43 3.00 0.96
C TYR A 434 -14.05 3.45 0.47
N GLY A 435 -13.90 4.72 0.08
CA GLY A 435 -12.65 5.27 -0.41
C GLY A 435 -11.71 5.71 0.70
N ARG A 436 -12.21 6.47 1.69
CA ARG A 436 -11.36 7.06 2.75
C ARG A 436 -11.18 6.13 3.95
N ILE A 437 -12.20 5.36 4.32
CA ILE A 437 -12.12 4.39 5.44
C ILE A 437 -11.86 2.97 4.92
N GLY A 438 -12.78 2.38 4.16
CA GLY A 438 -12.65 1.02 3.63
C GLY A 438 -12.68 -0.05 4.72
N TYR A 439 -12.00 -1.17 4.46
CA TYR A 439 -11.97 -2.35 5.34
C TYR A 439 -10.53 -2.84 5.52
N GLU A 440 -10.20 -3.37 6.70
CA GLU A 440 -8.97 -4.11 6.99
C GLU A 440 -9.30 -5.43 7.70
N TYR A 441 -8.43 -6.44 7.54
CA TYR A 441 -8.70 -7.83 7.95
C TYR A 441 -10.00 -8.43 7.40
N ASN A 442 -10.42 -7.95 6.23
CA ASN A 442 -11.46 -8.58 5.42
C ASN A 442 -11.17 -8.34 3.93
N SER A 443 -10.44 -9.26 3.29
CA SER A 443 -9.94 -9.08 1.92
C SER A 443 -11.07 -8.95 0.89
N GLU A 444 -12.15 -9.72 1.06
CA GLU A 444 -13.33 -9.72 0.21
C GLU A 444 -14.10 -8.40 0.31
N ARG A 445 -14.47 -7.98 1.52
CA ARG A 445 -15.16 -6.68 1.74
C ARG A 445 -14.30 -5.50 1.30
N LYS A 446 -12.97 -5.59 1.49
CA LYS A 446 -12.03 -4.58 1.01
C LYS A 446 -12.06 -4.47 -0.52
N ALA A 447 -12.05 -5.59 -1.23
CA ALA A 447 -12.15 -5.60 -2.68
C ALA A 447 -13.49 -5.04 -3.18
N GLU A 448 -14.60 -5.46 -2.58
CA GLU A 448 -15.93 -4.93 -2.91
C GLU A 448 -16.06 -3.43 -2.65
N ALA A 449 -15.48 -2.93 -1.55
CA ALA A 449 -15.44 -1.52 -1.24
C ALA A 449 -14.65 -0.72 -2.29
N CYS A 450 -13.50 -1.23 -2.74
CA CYS A 450 -12.76 -0.63 -3.85
C CYS A 450 -13.62 -0.53 -5.12
N TYR A 451 -14.33 -1.60 -5.47
CA TYR A 451 -15.22 -1.61 -6.64
C TYR A 451 -16.38 -0.63 -6.49
N ALA A 452 -17.02 -0.61 -5.33
CA ALA A 452 -18.08 0.33 -5.01
C ALA A 452 -17.59 1.78 -5.08
N TYR A 453 -16.40 2.07 -4.54
CA TYR A 453 -15.79 3.39 -4.58
C TYR A 453 -15.56 3.86 -6.03
N GLN A 454 -14.92 3.04 -6.85
CA GLN A 454 -14.68 3.40 -8.25
C GLN A 454 -15.98 3.54 -9.04
N TYR A 455 -16.94 2.63 -8.84
CA TYR A 455 -18.25 2.71 -9.50
C TYR A 455 -18.95 4.04 -9.17
N LEU A 456 -18.94 4.45 -7.90
CA LEU A 456 -19.53 5.71 -7.46
C LEU A 456 -18.80 6.93 -8.05
N ARG A 457 -17.46 6.89 -8.18
CA ARG A 457 -16.69 7.92 -8.89
C ARG A 457 -17.08 8.04 -10.35
N SER A 458 -17.12 6.93 -11.08
CA SER A 458 -17.53 6.91 -12.50
C SER A 458 -18.97 7.40 -12.68
N ARG A 459 -19.86 7.05 -11.75
CA ARG A 459 -21.23 7.56 -11.73
C ARG A 459 -21.31 9.06 -11.43
N MET A 460 -20.47 9.57 -10.53
CA MET A 460 -20.39 11.02 -10.24
C MET A 460 -19.94 11.80 -11.48
N LYS A 461 -18.93 11.31 -12.20
CA LYS A 461 -18.53 11.89 -13.50
C LYS A 461 -19.70 11.90 -14.48
N ARG A 462 -20.40 10.77 -14.62
CA ARG A 462 -21.57 10.69 -15.53
C ARG A 462 -22.68 11.67 -15.15
N ILE A 463 -22.90 11.91 -13.86
CA ILE A 463 -23.86 12.92 -13.39
C ILE A 463 -23.41 14.33 -13.82
N GLU A 464 -22.13 14.66 -13.70
CA GLU A 464 -21.58 15.93 -14.16
C GLU A 464 -21.73 16.11 -15.68
N GLU A 465 -21.39 15.08 -16.46
CA GLU A 465 -21.58 15.05 -17.91
C GLU A 465 -23.06 15.24 -18.28
N THR A 466 -23.97 14.61 -17.55
CA THR A 466 -25.42 14.75 -17.75
C THR A 466 -25.88 16.19 -17.53
N ARG A 467 -25.32 16.89 -16.53
CA ARG A 467 -25.62 18.32 -16.30
C ARG A 467 -25.07 19.21 -17.42
N LYS A 468 -23.87 18.90 -17.94
CA LYS A 468 -23.29 19.61 -19.10
C LYS A 468 -24.17 19.41 -20.34
N ALA A 469 -24.56 18.17 -20.64
CA ALA A 469 -25.46 17.83 -21.74
C ALA A 469 -26.82 18.54 -21.63
N TYR A 470 -27.38 18.61 -20.42
CA TYR A 470 -28.61 19.34 -20.14
C TYR A 470 -28.50 20.83 -20.49
N ASN A 471 -27.42 21.49 -20.08
CA ASN A 471 -27.20 22.91 -20.39
C ASN A 471 -27.03 23.15 -21.90
N ILE A 472 -26.32 22.24 -22.60
CA ILE A 472 -26.18 22.29 -24.06
C ILE A 472 -27.56 22.11 -24.72
N ALA A 473 -28.39 21.18 -24.24
CA ALA A 473 -29.74 20.95 -24.75
C ALA A 473 -30.62 22.20 -24.64
N LEU A 474 -30.57 22.90 -23.50
CA LEU A 474 -31.29 24.17 -23.30
C LEU A 474 -30.86 25.24 -24.31
N LYS A 475 -29.55 25.37 -24.53
CA LYS A 475 -28.99 26.33 -25.48
C LYS A 475 -29.46 26.02 -26.91
N LEU A 476 -29.29 24.79 -27.37
CA LEU A 476 -29.71 24.38 -28.71
C LEU A 476 -31.24 24.51 -28.90
N ARG A 477 -32.02 24.31 -27.83
CA ARG A 477 -33.46 24.54 -27.86
C ARG A 477 -33.81 26.01 -28.05
N SER A 478 -33.07 26.93 -27.41
CA SER A 478 -33.25 28.38 -27.59
C SER A 478 -32.90 28.84 -29.02
N GLU A 479 -32.02 28.12 -29.70
CA GLU A 479 -31.66 28.32 -31.11
C GLU A 479 -32.69 27.71 -32.09
N GLY A 480 -33.79 27.15 -31.58
CA GLY A 480 -34.91 26.67 -32.38
C GLY A 480 -34.79 25.21 -32.86
N LEU A 481 -33.79 24.45 -32.38
CA LEU A 481 -33.63 23.06 -32.79
C LEU A 481 -34.75 22.15 -32.23
N THR A 482 -35.09 21.13 -33.01
CA THR A 482 -36.03 20.07 -32.61
C THR A 482 -35.35 19.06 -31.68
N ILE A 483 -36.16 18.31 -30.91
CA ILE A 483 -35.65 17.29 -29.97
C ILE A 483 -34.72 16.29 -30.66
N SER A 484 -35.07 15.78 -31.84
CA SER A 484 -34.21 14.84 -32.58
C SER A 484 -32.84 15.44 -32.93
N LYS A 485 -32.83 16.68 -33.45
CA LYS A 485 -31.58 17.35 -33.82
C LYS A 485 -30.70 17.64 -32.60
N ILE A 486 -31.31 17.97 -31.45
CA ILE A 486 -30.59 18.16 -30.19
C ILE A 486 -29.97 16.83 -29.73
N THR A 487 -30.74 15.74 -29.75
CA THR A 487 -30.24 14.40 -29.39
C THR A 487 -29.08 13.98 -30.28
N GLU A 488 -29.21 14.13 -31.61
CA GLU A 488 -28.15 13.80 -32.58
C GLU A 488 -26.88 14.64 -32.33
N ALA A 489 -27.03 15.94 -32.06
CA ALA A 489 -25.91 16.81 -31.73
C ALA A 489 -25.19 16.36 -30.44
N LEU A 490 -25.95 16.07 -29.37
CA LEU A 490 -25.38 15.59 -28.11
C LEU A 490 -24.69 14.23 -28.26
N GLN A 491 -25.28 13.30 -29.01
CA GLN A 491 -24.67 11.99 -29.26
C GLN A 491 -23.36 12.12 -30.06
N ARG A 492 -23.32 13.03 -31.05
CA ARG A 492 -22.11 13.33 -31.82
C ARG A 492 -21.00 13.93 -30.93
N ASP A 493 -21.38 14.71 -29.93
CA ASP A 493 -20.45 15.32 -28.95
C ASP A 493 -20.05 14.34 -27.82
N GLY A 494 -20.41 13.05 -27.93
CA GLY A 494 -19.98 11.99 -27.03
C GLY A 494 -20.97 11.63 -25.92
N TYR A 495 -22.13 12.31 -25.83
CA TYR A 495 -23.19 12.01 -24.86
C TYR A 495 -24.08 10.84 -25.32
N THR A 496 -23.48 9.70 -25.60
CA THR A 496 -24.11 8.55 -26.28
C THR A 496 -25.28 7.91 -25.52
N TRP A 497 -25.41 8.14 -24.22
CA TRP A 497 -26.51 7.65 -23.39
C TRP A 497 -27.77 8.53 -23.45
N VAL A 498 -27.67 9.72 -24.05
CA VAL A 498 -28.79 10.66 -24.18
C VAL A 498 -29.66 10.22 -25.36
N ASN A 499 -30.97 10.11 -25.12
CA ASN A 499 -31.95 9.75 -26.14
C ASN A 499 -33.10 10.79 -26.19
N ASN A 500 -33.96 10.69 -27.20
CA ASN A 500 -35.08 11.62 -27.39
C ASN A 500 -35.98 11.75 -26.15
N GLY A 501 -36.22 10.66 -25.42
CA GLY A 501 -37.03 10.69 -24.20
C GLY A 501 -36.37 11.48 -23.08
N VAL A 502 -35.04 11.35 -22.92
CA VAL A 502 -34.26 12.14 -21.96
C VAL A 502 -34.29 13.62 -22.32
N VAL A 503 -34.05 13.98 -23.58
CA VAL A 503 -34.09 15.38 -24.04
C VAL A 503 -35.50 15.97 -23.92
N GLN A 504 -36.53 15.19 -24.25
CA GLN A 504 -37.92 15.61 -24.09
C GLN A 504 -38.25 15.90 -22.62
N TYR A 505 -37.82 15.03 -21.70
CA TYR A 505 -37.96 15.27 -20.26
C TYR A 505 -37.25 16.56 -19.87
N TRP A 506 -35.98 16.74 -20.24
CA TRP A 506 -35.17 17.94 -19.93
C TRP A 506 -35.77 19.26 -20.43
N LEU A 507 -36.47 19.26 -21.56
CA LEU A 507 -37.06 20.46 -22.16
C LEU A 507 -38.54 20.66 -21.79
N SER A 508 -39.09 19.84 -20.90
CA SER A 508 -40.46 20.00 -20.41
C SER A 508 -40.59 21.21 -19.49
N ARG A 509 -41.79 21.81 -19.41
CA ARG A 509 -42.05 23.05 -18.64
C ARG A 509 -41.83 22.93 -17.12
N SER A 510 -41.66 21.72 -16.60
CA SER A 510 -41.69 21.42 -15.15
C SER A 510 -40.50 20.57 -14.69
N VAL A 511 -39.33 20.70 -15.33
CA VAL A 511 -38.16 19.91 -14.94
C VAL A 511 -37.68 20.29 -13.56
N ASP A 512 -37.71 19.30 -12.68
CA ASP A 512 -37.03 19.36 -11.40
C ASP A 512 -35.52 19.10 -11.62
N VAL A 513 -34.73 20.18 -11.60
CA VAL A 513 -33.27 20.14 -11.79
C VAL A 513 -32.60 19.20 -10.76
N SER A 514 -33.20 19.02 -9.58
CA SER A 514 -32.68 18.10 -8.55
C SER A 514 -32.77 16.63 -8.98
N ARG A 515 -33.69 16.30 -9.90
CA ARG A 515 -33.91 14.95 -10.44
C ARG A 515 -33.13 14.68 -11.74
N LEU A 516 -32.34 15.61 -12.26
CA LEU A 516 -31.51 15.34 -13.46
C LEU A 516 -30.64 14.09 -13.30
N ASN A 517 -30.20 13.81 -12.07
CA ASN A 517 -29.41 12.63 -11.75
C ASN A 517 -30.14 11.30 -12.01
N THR A 518 -31.49 11.28 -12.11
CA THR A 518 -32.25 10.06 -12.45
C THR A 518 -32.23 9.76 -13.94
N THR A 519 -31.87 10.74 -14.78
CA THR A 519 -31.69 10.56 -16.23
C THR A 519 -30.30 10.05 -16.61
N CYS A 520 -29.39 9.98 -15.64
CA CYS A 520 -28.10 9.33 -15.73
C CYS A 520 -28.28 7.81 -15.84
N HIS A 521 -28.45 7.32 -17.07
CA HIS A 521 -28.40 5.89 -17.34
C HIS A 521 -26.97 5.41 -17.16
N PHE A 522 -26.76 4.54 -16.19
CA PHE A 522 -25.45 3.97 -15.87
C PHE A 522 -25.57 2.45 -15.78
N ILE A 523 -24.52 1.74 -16.18
CA ILE A 523 -24.56 0.27 -16.23
C ILE A 523 -24.73 -0.31 -14.81
N PRO A 524 -25.42 -1.47 -14.66
CA PRO A 524 -25.56 -2.14 -13.37
C PRO A 524 -24.19 -2.45 -12.74
N PHE A 525 -24.13 -2.44 -11.41
CA PHE A 525 -22.89 -2.62 -10.65
C PHE A 525 -22.17 -3.91 -11.00
N ASP A 526 -22.84 -5.05 -10.97
CA ASP A 526 -22.21 -6.36 -11.23
C ASP A 526 -21.58 -6.42 -12.63
N ARG A 527 -22.30 -5.90 -13.64
CA ARG A 527 -21.78 -5.79 -15.01
C ARG A 527 -20.58 -4.84 -15.07
N TRP A 528 -20.63 -3.71 -14.38
CA TRP A 528 -19.51 -2.77 -14.31
C TRP A 528 -18.27 -3.43 -13.69
N VAL A 529 -18.44 -4.19 -12.60
CA VAL A 529 -17.34 -4.90 -11.93
C VAL A 529 -16.73 -5.93 -12.87
N GLU A 530 -17.56 -6.74 -13.54
CA GLU A 530 -17.07 -7.74 -14.51
C GLU A 530 -16.27 -7.10 -15.64
N GLU A 531 -16.77 -6.01 -16.23
CA GLU A 531 -16.13 -5.32 -17.35
C GLU A 531 -14.82 -4.62 -16.97
N ASN A 532 -14.71 -4.10 -15.73
CA ASN A 532 -13.60 -3.24 -15.30
C ASN A 532 -12.57 -3.95 -14.40
N THR A 533 -12.83 -5.16 -13.93
CA THR A 533 -11.85 -5.93 -13.11
C THR A 533 -11.24 -7.11 -13.86
N LYS A 534 -11.67 -7.37 -15.11
CA LYS A 534 -11.24 -8.53 -15.89
C LYS A 534 -9.72 -8.66 -15.98
N GLY A 535 -9.22 -9.80 -15.51
CA GLY A 535 -7.79 -10.17 -15.55
C GLY A 535 -6.95 -9.61 -14.40
N LEU A 536 -7.51 -8.74 -13.55
CA LEU A 536 -6.83 -8.13 -12.41
C LEU A 536 -7.01 -8.95 -11.12
N GLY A 537 -6.20 -8.61 -10.12
CA GLY A 537 -6.38 -9.09 -8.75
C GLY A 537 -7.49 -8.37 -8.00
N SER A 538 -7.88 -8.94 -6.86
CA SER A 538 -8.96 -8.42 -6.03
C SER A 538 -8.72 -6.97 -5.61
N GLY A 539 -9.74 -6.13 -5.78
CA GLY A 539 -9.72 -4.71 -5.40
C GLY A 539 -9.08 -3.79 -6.43
N LEU A 540 -8.57 -4.29 -7.56
CA LEU A 540 -8.02 -3.48 -8.65
C LEU A 540 -9.03 -3.32 -9.79
N VAL A 541 -8.93 -2.19 -10.48
CA VAL A 541 -9.80 -1.86 -11.62
C VAL A 541 -8.99 -1.31 -12.78
N TRP A 542 -9.51 -1.52 -13.98
CA TRP A 542 -9.10 -0.81 -15.17
C TRP A 542 -9.80 0.54 -15.21
N GLU A 543 -9.03 1.60 -15.47
CA GLU A 543 -9.59 2.93 -15.70
C GLU A 543 -9.07 3.50 -17.02
N LYS A 544 -9.96 4.13 -17.78
CA LYS A 544 -9.61 4.71 -19.08
C LYS A 544 -8.81 6.01 -18.90
N VAL A 545 -7.76 6.15 -19.69
CA VAL A 545 -6.99 7.40 -19.84
C VAL A 545 -7.78 8.37 -20.71
N GLU A 546 -7.99 9.57 -20.20
CA GLU A 546 -8.70 10.66 -20.89
C GLU A 546 -7.74 11.52 -21.69
N THR A 547 -6.63 11.94 -21.08
CA THR A 547 -5.60 12.72 -21.77
C THR A 547 -4.21 12.34 -21.33
N VAL A 548 -3.26 12.42 -22.26
CA VAL A 548 -1.82 12.44 -21.98
C VAL A 548 -1.24 13.63 -22.73
N LYS A 549 -0.56 14.54 -22.03
CA LYS A 549 -0.02 15.77 -22.63
C LYS A 549 1.37 16.08 -22.08
N PRO A 550 2.29 16.61 -22.91
CA PRO A 550 3.54 17.15 -22.40
C PRO A 550 3.27 18.41 -21.56
N ILE A 551 4.00 18.58 -20.47
CA ILE A 551 4.02 19.80 -19.66
C ILE A 551 5.27 20.60 -20.04
N GLU A 552 5.08 21.89 -20.30
CA GLU A 552 6.19 22.83 -20.45
C GLU A 552 6.76 23.23 -19.08
N GLY A 553 8.08 23.12 -18.93
CA GLY A 553 8.78 23.49 -17.71
C GLY A 553 9.70 22.39 -17.18
N SER A 554 10.54 22.74 -16.22
CA SER A 554 11.28 21.76 -15.42
C SER A 554 10.56 21.53 -14.11
N ILE A 555 10.31 20.26 -13.81
CA ILE A 555 9.76 19.81 -12.54
C ILE A 555 10.81 18.88 -11.94
N GLU A 556 11.16 19.08 -10.68
CA GLU A 556 11.97 18.11 -9.93
C GLU A 556 11.19 16.79 -9.87
N LEU A 557 11.83 15.67 -10.16
CA LEU A 557 11.15 14.38 -10.13
C LEU A 557 11.78 13.47 -9.07
N TYR A 558 10.96 12.57 -8.54
CA TYR A 558 11.30 11.66 -7.45
C TYR A 558 11.01 10.23 -7.86
N ASP A 559 11.77 9.29 -7.30
CA ASP A 559 11.54 7.86 -7.50
C ASP A 559 11.85 7.06 -6.23
N ILE A 560 11.25 5.88 -6.15
CA ILE A 560 11.43 4.90 -5.07
C ILE A 560 11.73 3.53 -5.65
N THR A 561 12.61 2.78 -4.99
CA THR A 561 12.86 1.38 -5.33
C THR A 561 12.30 0.47 -4.26
N THR A 562 11.42 -0.45 -4.64
CA THR A 562 10.82 -1.45 -3.76
C THR A 562 11.68 -2.71 -3.64
N VAL A 563 11.59 -3.39 -2.48
CA VAL A 563 12.24 -4.69 -2.23
C VAL A 563 11.60 -5.82 -3.04
N SER A 564 10.30 -5.71 -3.32
CA SER A 564 9.57 -6.69 -4.12
C SER A 564 10.19 -6.88 -5.50
N GLY A 565 10.36 -8.13 -5.93
CA GLY A 565 10.77 -8.48 -7.30
C GLY A 565 9.74 -8.08 -8.37
N MET A 566 8.57 -7.57 -7.97
CA MET A 566 7.59 -7.00 -8.90
C MET A 566 7.97 -5.59 -9.37
N HIS A 567 8.84 -4.91 -8.61
CA HIS A 567 9.34 -3.55 -8.89
C HIS A 567 8.25 -2.55 -9.26
N ASN A 568 7.12 -2.56 -8.54
CA ASN A 568 5.98 -1.68 -8.79
C ASN A 568 5.38 -1.11 -7.51
N PHE A 569 4.67 0.00 -7.65
CA PHE A 569 3.95 0.69 -6.57
C PHE A 569 2.78 1.51 -7.12
N PHE A 570 1.89 1.98 -6.24
CA PHE A 570 0.77 2.84 -6.61
C PHE A 570 1.10 4.33 -6.38
N ALA A 571 1.03 5.10 -7.46
CA ALA A 571 1.28 6.54 -7.52
C ALA A 571 0.00 7.28 -7.94
N ASN A 572 -0.55 8.12 -7.05
CA ASN A 572 -1.91 8.67 -7.19
C ASN A 572 -2.94 7.58 -7.53
N ASN A 573 -2.77 6.41 -6.90
CA ASN A 573 -3.54 5.19 -7.11
C ASN A 573 -3.40 4.51 -8.48
N ILE A 574 -2.50 4.98 -9.35
CA ILE A 574 -2.18 4.34 -10.64
C ILE A 574 -0.96 3.42 -10.43
N LEU A 575 -1.02 2.19 -10.94
CA LEU A 575 0.10 1.26 -10.85
C LEU A 575 1.24 1.67 -11.79
N THR A 576 2.42 1.85 -11.22
CA THR A 576 3.68 2.21 -11.91
C THR A 576 4.86 1.37 -11.42
N GLY A 577 6.05 1.48 -12.02
CA GLY A 577 7.23 0.64 -11.77
C GLY A 577 8.58 1.34 -11.65
N ASN A 578 9.60 0.57 -11.21
CA ASN A 578 10.96 1.02 -10.84
C ASN A 578 12.06 0.66 -11.91
N CYS A 579 13.36 0.77 -11.52
CA CYS A 579 14.62 0.45 -12.26
C CYS A 579 15.42 -0.80 -11.68
N VAL A 580 16.39 -1.44 -12.41
CA VAL A 580 16.96 -2.86 -12.20
C VAL A 580 18.56 -2.98 -12.05
N ARG A 581 19.23 -4.06 -11.49
CA ARG A 581 20.74 -4.39 -11.20
C ARG A 581 21.31 -5.93 -11.17
N VAL A 582 22.57 -6.32 -11.59
CA VAL A 582 23.15 -7.76 -11.74
C VAL A 582 24.19 -8.37 -10.69
N GLN A 583 24.46 -9.72 -10.62
CA GLN A 583 25.43 -10.51 -9.73
C GLN A 583 26.52 -11.47 -10.32
N LEU A 584 27.65 -11.78 -9.60
CA LEU A 584 28.72 -12.77 -9.95
C LEU A 584 28.63 -14.15 -9.24
N ILE A 585 29.13 -15.23 -9.90
CA ILE A 585 29.16 -16.63 -9.37
C ILE A 585 30.31 -16.92 -8.39
N LYS A 586 31.54 -16.51 -8.71
CA LYS A 586 32.75 -17.04 -8.02
C LYS A 586 32.80 -16.68 -6.53
N ASN A 587 32.19 -15.57 -6.12
CA ASN A 587 32.23 -15.06 -4.76
C ASN A 587 30.88 -14.48 -4.28
N ASN A 588 29.78 -14.78 -4.98
CA ASN A 588 28.45 -14.21 -4.75
C ASN A 588 28.39 -12.67 -4.72
N LYS A 589 29.44 -11.95 -5.14
CA LYS A 589 29.45 -10.47 -5.12
C LYS A 589 28.70 -9.93 -6.31
N GLN A 590 27.93 -8.86 -6.11
CA GLN A 590 27.21 -8.23 -7.20
C GLN A 590 28.10 -7.28 -8.00
N ILE A 591 28.19 -7.46 -9.33
CA ILE A 591 28.87 -6.53 -10.23
C ILE A 591 27.97 -6.13 -11.39
N THR A 592 28.10 -4.89 -11.82
CA THR A 592 27.54 -4.39 -13.07
C THR A 592 28.55 -4.63 -14.19
N ALA A 593 28.13 -5.27 -15.28
CA ALA A 593 28.96 -5.54 -16.44
C ALA A 593 28.29 -5.02 -17.73
N PHE A 594 29.08 -4.38 -18.58
CA PHE A 594 28.65 -3.80 -19.86
C PHE A 594 28.57 -4.88 -20.97
N LEU A 595 27.54 -4.82 -21.83
CA LEU A 595 27.39 -5.69 -23.01
C LEU A 595 27.81 -4.92 -24.28
N PRO A 596 28.98 -5.20 -24.88
CA PRO A 596 29.42 -4.49 -26.09
C PRO A 596 28.69 -4.97 -27.35
N GLY A 597 28.19 -4.01 -28.14
CA GLY A 597 27.54 -4.24 -29.44
C GLY A 597 26.05 -3.90 -29.41
N ASP A 598 25.56 -3.26 -30.48
CA ASP A 598 24.17 -2.85 -30.58
C ASP A 598 23.25 -4.08 -30.69
N GLY A 599 22.18 -4.12 -29.88
CA GLY A 599 21.31 -5.31 -29.78
C GLY A 599 21.89 -6.52 -29.04
N ALA A 600 23.08 -6.41 -28.41
CA ALA A 600 23.70 -7.49 -27.63
C ALA A 600 22.84 -8.03 -26.49
N LEU A 601 21.93 -7.20 -25.95
CA LEU A 601 20.96 -7.56 -24.91
C LEU A 601 20.02 -8.71 -25.34
N ASN A 602 19.72 -8.81 -26.64
CA ASN A 602 18.81 -9.82 -27.18
C ASN A 602 19.41 -11.23 -27.20
N TYR A 603 20.73 -11.35 -26.99
CA TYR A 603 21.47 -12.61 -27.07
C TYR A 603 21.89 -13.14 -25.68
N VAL A 604 21.46 -12.48 -24.61
CA VAL A 604 21.80 -12.82 -23.22
C VAL A 604 20.52 -12.95 -22.41
N ASP A 605 20.31 -14.10 -21.79
CA ASP A 605 19.15 -14.43 -20.97
C ASP A 605 19.52 -14.55 -19.50
N GLU A 606 18.51 -14.43 -18.62
CA GLU A 606 18.69 -14.73 -17.20
C GLU A 606 19.16 -16.19 -17.07
N HIS A 607 20.11 -16.42 -16.17
CA HIS A 607 20.77 -17.70 -15.92
C HIS A 607 21.83 -18.13 -16.96
N ASP A 608 22.15 -17.30 -17.97
CA ASP A 608 23.26 -17.56 -18.88
C ASP A 608 24.64 -17.46 -18.20
N GLU A 609 25.57 -18.31 -18.65
CA GLU A 609 26.97 -18.26 -18.23
C GLU A 609 27.72 -17.21 -19.07
N VAL A 610 28.14 -16.12 -18.43
CA VAL A 610 28.86 -15.02 -19.07
C VAL A 610 30.31 -14.95 -18.61
N HIS A 611 31.22 -14.59 -19.52
CA HIS A 611 32.61 -14.28 -19.16
C HIS A 611 32.81 -12.77 -19.20
N VAL A 612 33.36 -12.24 -18.11
CA VAL A 612 33.59 -10.81 -17.89
C VAL A 612 35.08 -10.52 -17.81
N GLU A 613 35.48 -9.37 -18.34
CA GLU A 613 36.85 -8.86 -18.24
C GLU A 613 36.87 -7.37 -17.85
N GLY A 614 37.98 -6.93 -17.25
CA GLY A 614 38.17 -5.52 -16.91
C GLY A 614 38.20 -4.65 -18.16
N ILE A 615 37.49 -3.51 -18.13
CA ILE A 615 37.49 -2.59 -19.26
C ILE A 615 38.76 -1.73 -19.15
N GLY A 616 39.74 -1.95 -20.04
CA GLY A 616 41.15 -1.52 -19.91
C GLY A 616 41.48 -0.02 -19.96
N GLY A 617 40.85 0.82 -19.14
CA GLY A 617 41.25 2.22 -18.93
C GLY A 617 42.54 2.37 -18.10
N THR A 618 43.15 3.57 -18.09
CA THR A 618 44.37 3.85 -17.32
C THR A 618 44.16 3.52 -15.83
N LEU A 619 44.87 2.48 -15.37
CA LEU A 619 44.89 2.00 -13.98
C LEU A 619 43.57 1.44 -13.43
N GLY A 620 42.87 0.56 -14.18
CA GLY A 620 41.76 -0.23 -13.63
C GLY A 620 40.56 0.62 -13.19
N ARG A 621 40.33 1.72 -13.90
CA ARG A 621 39.16 2.59 -13.76
C ARG A 621 38.11 2.20 -14.80
N SER A 622 36.87 2.65 -14.59
CA SER A 622 35.80 2.57 -15.60
C SER A 622 36.31 3.09 -16.94
N MET A 623 35.98 2.40 -18.03
CA MET A 623 36.36 2.85 -19.37
C MET A 623 35.35 3.88 -19.84
N GLY A 624 35.85 5.07 -20.19
CA GLY A 624 35.02 6.19 -20.63
C GLY A 624 33.97 6.61 -19.59
N ASP A 625 32.79 6.96 -20.10
CA ASP A 625 31.73 7.73 -19.43
C ASP A 625 30.70 6.87 -18.66
N ILE A 626 31.10 5.68 -18.16
CA ILE A 626 30.22 4.74 -17.44
C ILE A 626 30.67 4.63 -15.96
N PRO A 627 30.25 5.57 -15.08
CA PRO A 627 30.67 5.56 -13.68
C PRO A 627 30.07 4.35 -12.93
N GLY A 628 30.94 3.54 -12.34
CA GLY A 628 30.55 2.35 -11.56
C GLY A 628 30.66 1.01 -12.31
N VAL A 629 30.74 1.03 -13.64
CA VAL A 629 30.93 -0.18 -14.46
C VAL A 629 32.41 -0.36 -14.79
N ARG A 630 33.01 -1.43 -14.28
CA ARG A 630 34.45 -1.72 -14.43
C ARG A 630 34.73 -2.93 -15.31
N TYR A 631 33.67 -3.62 -15.75
CA TYR A 631 33.75 -4.91 -16.42
C TYR A 631 32.85 -4.93 -17.66
N LYS A 632 33.26 -5.65 -18.70
CA LYS A 632 32.44 -5.93 -19.89
C LYS A 632 32.31 -7.44 -20.08
N VAL A 633 31.19 -7.88 -20.65
CA VAL A 633 30.98 -9.26 -21.10
C VAL A 633 31.59 -9.42 -22.49
N PHE A 634 32.36 -10.49 -22.71
CA PHE A 634 32.93 -10.78 -24.02
C PHE A 634 32.55 -12.18 -24.56
N LYS A 635 32.06 -13.08 -23.70
CA LYS A 635 31.48 -14.37 -24.10
C LYS A 635 30.20 -14.68 -23.34
N VAL A 636 29.30 -15.39 -24.01
CA VAL A 636 28.02 -15.90 -23.49
C VAL A 636 27.94 -17.39 -23.87
N ASN A 637 27.72 -18.26 -22.90
CA ASN A 637 27.66 -19.73 -23.06
C ASN A 637 28.79 -20.30 -23.94
N GLY A 638 30.02 -19.81 -23.72
CA GLY A 638 31.22 -20.26 -24.44
C GLY A 638 31.46 -19.63 -25.81
N ILE A 639 30.51 -18.85 -26.35
CA ILE A 639 30.62 -18.17 -27.65
C ILE A 639 30.93 -16.70 -27.48
N SER A 640 31.75 -16.14 -28.38
CA SER A 640 32.03 -14.70 -28.44
C SER A 640 30.75 -13.90 -28.67
N LEU A 641 30.48 -12.93 -27.79
CA LEU A 641 29.30 -12.05 -27.91
C LEU A 641 29.27 -11.31 -29.25
N GLN A 642 30.43 -10.90 -29.76
CA GLN A 642 30.55 -10.23 -31.05
C GLN A 642 30.08 -11.12 -32.21
N MET A 643 30.32 -12.43 -32.13
CA MET A 643 29.89 -13.38 -33.18
C MET A 643 28.39 -13.66 -33.12
N LEU A 644 27.78 -13.57 -31.94
CA LEU A 644 26.32 -13.66 -31.74
C LEU A 644 25.63 -12.43 -32.34
N VAL A 645 26.13 -11.22 -32.02
CA VAL A 645 25.58 -9.95 -32.52
C VAL A 645 25.70 -9.83 -34.04
N LEU A 646 26.81 -10.27 -34.63
CA LEU A 646 27.01 -10.28 -36.09
C LEU A 646 26.24 -11.39 -36.82
N GLY A 647 25.50 -12.25 -36.11
CA GLY A 647 24.75 -13.36 -36.69
C GLY A 647 25.62 -14.46 -37.33
N ARG A 648 26.93 -14.49 -37.03
CA ARG A 648 27.87 -15.46 -37.62
C ARG A 648 27.92 -16.80 -36.87
N LYS A 649 27.42 -16.82 -35.63
CA LYS A 649 27.28 -18.01 -34.79
C LYS A 649 26.00 -17.88 -33.98
N GLU A 650 25.38 -19.02 -33.67
CA GLU A 650 24.19 -19.08 -32.83
C GLU A 650 24.53 -19.54 -31.41
N LYS A 651 23.73 -19.08 -30.44
CA LYS A 651 23.86 -19.45 -29.03
C LYS A 651 23.48 -20.93 -28.85
N PRO A 652 24.35 -21.78 -28.28
CA PRO A 652 24.00 -23.16 -27.98
C PRO A 652 22.88 -23.14 -26.92
N ARG A 653 21.76 -23.79 -27.23
CA ARG A 653 20.69 -24.02 -26.27
C ARG A 653 21.17 -25.11 -25.32
N ARG A 654 21.19 -24.79 -24.02
CA ARG A 654 21.57 -25.71 -22.96
C ARG A 654 20.34 -26.43 -22.43
#